data_AF-A0A6L4BAL0-F1
#
_entry.id   AF-A0A6L4BAL0-F1
#
_cell.length_a   1.000
_cell.length_b   1.000
_cell.length_c   1.000
_cell.angle_alpha   90.00
_cell.angle_beta   90.00
_cell.angle_gamma   90.00
#
_symmetry.space_group_name_H-M   'P 1'
#
loop_
_entity.id
_entity.type
_entity.pdbx_description
1 polymer ?
#
loop_
_entity_poly.entity_id
_entity_poly.type
_entity_poly.pdbx_seq_one_letter_code
_entity_poly.pdbx_strand_id
1 'polypeptide(L)'
;MNTTAHLDARSIPAPGHIEAWPGSNDRPDFAAFAALPRDCRAQVRFRPLPGRVGQSELTVLFNGAPVALADSLAVLERFGLKALDHRPLPWPGGLSCQRFLVAHADRPVDDATLVARLEQALQDVWQGEADADAFSALVLLAGFDGREATLFRALARYLRQIAFPIGGDEIAAALLRNVEVTRSLLALFHEGFDPARAGRDDTPCPLPGDTLRGRLERMASAEDERVLRRYLMLLSALLRTNYYRSGATCLAFKFASTAIDGLPLPRPCFEIFVHAPRVEGIHLRGGRVARGGIRWSDRPADFRTEVHGLLKAQMVKNVVIVPEGSKGGFVVRRAAEFAGNAAALREEAVACYQVFIRGLLDLTDNIVEDRVVPPAGVVRRDGDDPYLVVAADKGTASFSDIANGIALEYGFWLGDAFASGGSVGYDHKKMGITARGAWESVRRHCRERGLDSQHDPIATVGVGDMSGDVFGNGMLLSPSIRLLGAFDHRHIFLDPAPLAADIGLAERRRLFGQAASSWADYRSEALGPGGGVHSRQARHIDIGETARQWLGLPASRCTPDEVVTALLRAEVDLLWLGGIGTYVKASDERHEQVGDRANDGLRVDASTLRCRSVGEGANLGFTQRGRIEYALAGGRINTDAIDNAGGVNCSDHEVNIKILLGRAQRGGRLDEARRNALLRDMTDEVAALVLRDNYLQSLALSLAEACAPAQLDRHLRLIRRFERSGEIDRRVAGLPDDDAIAARRAAGRGLTRPELAVLLAYTKLSLRREILASDLPDDPLFERDLLAYFPTPLREGFADDIRAHPLRREIIATAVVNSMVNRVGSGFVDEMQGDAAYSDAEVARAYSVVRDVFDLCAFWRRLETLEAQLPAEAITGLYLASRSLTEAATLWVLRNGVRPLDISGEVARLAPGVQTLLARLPAWQPLADGGGVSVADLLAQGVPAELAAFAAALPSLAHALEIAALAADTGQPPLQVAERYFILRRLLGLPVLTAELAALPRRTSWEARAGQVLGARFDVLLRNSVQRALGDAGASGIKRSETLDLLLGELERGARVDLAGLLVAAGEIERLI
;
A
#
# COMPACT_ATOMS: atom_id res chain seq x y z
N MET A 1 -28.72 42.71 2.87
CA MET A 1 -29.32 43.93 3.43
C MET A 1 -30.79 43.68 3.70
N ASN A 2 -31.30 44.20 4.83
CA ASN A 2 -32.66 44.13 5.40
C ASN A 2 -33.11 42.74 5.90
N THR A 3 -33.53 42.52 7.15
CA THR A 3 -33.72 43.39 8.32
C THR A 3 -33.75 42.47 9.54
N THR A 4 -32.85 42.70 10.50
CA THR A 4 -32.82 42.10 11.82
C THR A 4 -33.99 42.61 12.66
N ALA A 5 -34.97 41.76 12.93
CA ALA A 5 -35.97 42.02 13.98
C ALA A 5 -35.41 41.54 15.32
N HIS A 6 -35.02 42.48 16.17
CA HIS A 6 -34.81 42.24 17.59
C HIS A 6 -36.13 41.79 18.22
N LEU A 7 -36.19 40.55 18.71
CA LEU A 7 -37.24 40.12 19.65
C LEU A 7 -36.70 40.25 21.06
N ASP A 8 -37.39 41.11 21.80
CA ASP A 8 -37.10 41.61 23.14
C ASP A 8 -37.08 40.49 24.19
N ALA A 9 -36.09 40.55 25.08
CA ALA A 9 -35.91 39.61 26.16
C ALA A 9 -36.80 40.00 27.35
N ARG A 10 -38.11 39.72 27.30
CA ARG A 10 -39.05 39.80 28.46
C ARG A 10 -40.43 39.25 28.09
N SER A 11 -40.63 37.94 28.23
CA SER A 11 -41.92 37.30 28.57
C SER A 11 -41.74 35.79 28.66
N ILE A 12 -41.18 35.34 29.78
CA ILE A 12 -41.35 33.95 30.23
C ILE A 12 -42.73 33.93 30.90
N PRO A 13 -43.73 33.16 30.43
CA PRO A 13 -44.92 32.92 31.23
C PRO A 13 -44.52 32.02 32.40
N ALA A 14 -44.88 32.42 33.62
CA ALA A 14 -44.78 31.58 34.80
C ALA A 14 -45.60 30.29 34.61
N PRO A 15 -45.20 29.16 35.23
CA PRO A 15 -45.91 27.89 35.14
C PRO A 15 -47.23 28.00 35.92
N GLY A 16 -48.27 28.49 35.26
CA GLY A 16 -49.57 28.68 35.90
C GLY A 16 -50.44 29.70 35.19
N HIS A 17 -50.77 29.46 33.93
CA HIS A 17 -52.03 29.89 33.30
C HIS A 17 -52.10 29.33 31.87
N ILE A 18 -52.69 28.15 31.74
CA ILE A 18 -53.26 27.68 30.47
C ILE A 18 -54.77 27.83 30.64
N GLU A 19 -55.39 28.68 29.82
CA GLU A 19 -56.85 28.87 29.80
C GLU A 19 -57.57 27.53 29.59
N ALA A 20 -58.67 27.35 30.32
CA ALA A 20 -59.44 26.12 30.38
C ALA A 20 -60.01 25.71 29.01
N TRP A 21 -59.61 24.53 28.54
CA TRP A 21 -60.21 23.85 27.40
C TRP A 21 -61.47 23.07 27.84
N PRO A 22 -62.58 23.08 27.07
CA PRO A 22 -63.80 22.40 27.48
C PRO A 22 -63.75 20.90 27.18
N GLY A 23 -63.94 20.08 28.22
CA GLY A 23 -64.48 18.71 28.11
C GLY A 23 -63.50 17.57 27.80
N SER A 24 -62.77 17.09 28.81
CA SER A 24 -62.59 15.65 29.12
C SER A 24 -61.73 15.49 30.38
N ASN A 25 -61.97 14.45 31.17
CA ASN A 25 -61.17 14.09 32.35
C ASN A 25 -59.76 13.55 32.02
N ASP A 26 -59.36 13.55 30.74
CA ASP A 26 -58.01 13.18 30.29
C ASP A 26 -57.14 14.43 30.16
N ARG A 27 -56.73 15.01 31.30
CA ARG A 27 -55.64 16.00 31.28
C ARG A 27 -54.34 15.24 30.95
N PRO A 28 -53.59 15.58 29.88
CA PRO A 28 -52.16 15.29 29.85
C PRO A 28 -51.54 15.68 31.19
N ASP A 29 -50.58 14.90 31.68
CA ASP A 29 -49.72 15.39 32.77
C ASP A 29 -48.86 16.52 32.20
N PHE A 30 -49.46 17.71 32.06
CA PHE A 30 -48.85 18.89 31.47
C PHE A 30 -47.65 19.37 32.30
N ALA A 31 -47.53 18.92 33.55
CA ALA A 31 -46.36 19.16 34.40
C ALA A 31 -45.15 18.29 33.99
N ALA A 32 -45.35 17.20 33.25
CA ALA A 32 -44.30 16.25 32.87
C ALA A 32 -43.48 16.65 31.62
N PHE A 33 -43.95 17.65 30.87
CA PHE A 33 -43.23 18.27 29.74
C PHE A 33 -42.69 19.62 30.21
N ALA A 34 -41.37 19.71 30.43
CA ALA A 34 -40.71 21.01 30.62
C ALA A 34 -40.79 21.83 29.32
N ALA A 35 -40.56 23.15 29.39
CA ALA A 35 -40.44 23.97 28.17
C ALA A 35 -39.41 23.32 27.22
N LEU A 36 -39.87 22.87 26.05
CA LEU A 36 -38.99 22.29 25.02
C LEU A 36 -37.88 23.29 24.71
N PRO A 37 -36.60 22.94 24.90
CA PRO A 37 -35.49 23.76 24.43
C PRO A 37 -35.66 24.03 22.93
N ARG A 38 -35.29 25.23 22.46
CA ARG A 38 -35.44 25.60 21.03
C ARG A 38 -34.75 24.62 20.09
N ASP A 39 -33.76 23.88 20.58
CA ASP A 39 -32.91 22.98 19.82
C ASP A 39 -33.43 21.52 19.83
N CYS A 40 -34.50 21.24 20.59
CA CYS A 40 -35.13 19.93 20.69
C CYS A 40 -36.31 19.82 19.70
N ARG A 41 -36.26 18.87 18.75
CA ARG A 41 -37.33 18.65 17.76
C ARG A 41 -38.55 17.91 18.30
N ALA A 42 -38.35 16.97 19.21
CA ALA A 42 -39.42 16.17 19.80
C ALA A 42 -39.15 15.77 21.26
N GLN A 43 -40.19 15.69 22.08
CA GLN A 43 -40.18 15.07 23.40
C GLN A 43 -41.27 14.00 23.48
N VAL A 44 -40.94 12.86 24.10
CA VAL A 44 -41.80 11.66 24.10
C VAL A 44 -42.19 11.28 25.52
N ARG A 45 -43.46 10.89 25.71
CA ARG A 45 -43.95 10.25 26.92
C ARG A 45 -44.77 9.01 26.62
N PHE A 46 -44.47 7.92 27.31
CA PHE A 46 -45.14 6.63 27.16
C PHE A 46 -45.73 6.22 28.50
N ARG A 47 -47.05 6.10 28.57
CA ARG A 47 -47.80 5.80 29.79
C ARG A 47 -48.60 4.51 29.64
N PRO A 48 -48.28 3.45 30.39
CA PRO A 48 -49.11 2.24 30.44
C PRO A 48 -50.50 2.55 31.00
N LEU A 49 -51.57 2.01 30.39
CA LEU A 49 -52.93 2.28 30.85
C LEU A 49 -53.37 1.30 31.95
N PRO A 50 -53.73 1.79 33.15
CA PRO A 50 -54.21 0.92 34.23
C PRO A 50 -55.44 0.10 33.80
N GLY A 51 -55.38 -1.22 33.98
CA GLY A 51 -56.50 -2.13 33.69
C GLY A 51 -56.69 -2.51 32.21
N ARG A 52 -55.83 -2.04 31.28
CA ARG A 52 -55.85 -2.45 29.87
C ARG A 52 -54.53 -3.12 29.47
N VAL A 53 -54.44 -4.43 29.69
CA VAL A 53 -53.25 -5.22 29.36
C VAL A 53 -52.91 -5.07 27.87
N GLY A 54 -51.65 -4.75 27.56
CA GLY A 54 -51.17 -4.60 26.19
C GLY A 54 -51.54 -3.27 25.51
N GLN A 55 -52.08 -2.29 26.25
CA GLN A 55 -52.39 -0.95 25.72
C GLN A 55 -51.72 0.15 26.54
N SER A 56 -51.15 1.12 25.84
CA SER A 56 -50.47 2.28 26.41
C SER A 56 -50.84 3.55 25.66
N GLU A 57 -50.69 4.69 26.33
CA GLU A 57 -50.82 6.02 25.74
C GLU A 57 -49.43 6.58 25.44
N LEU A 58 -49.19 6.97 24.20
CA LEU A 58 -47.98 7.65 23.76
C LEU A 58 -48.32 9.10 23.42
N THR A 59 -47.60 10.05 24.02
CA THR A 59 -47.73 11.47 23.73
C THR A 59 -46.40 11.99 23.19
N VAL A 60 -46.44 12.64 22.03
CA VAL A 60 -45.26 13.19 21.35
C VAL A 60 -45.48 14.67 21.13
N LEU A 61 -44.54 15.48 21.61
CA LEU A 61 -44.55 16.93 21.48
C LEU A 61 -43.45 17.35 20.52
N PHE A 62 -43.80 17.96 19.40
CA PHE A 62 -42.88 18.42 18.36
C PHE A 62 -42.68 19.93 18.41
N ASN A 63 -41.47 20.36 18.09
CA ASN A 63 -41.12 21.76 17.87
C ASN A 63 -41.33 22.14 16.40
N GLY A 64 -42.34 22.99 16.13
CA GLY A 64 -42.75 23.36 14.78
C GLY A 64 -43.98 22.60 14.27
N ALA A 65 -44.10 22.53 12.94
CA ALA A 65 -45.25 21.93 12.26
C ALA A 65 -45.41 20.44 12.61
N PRO A 66 -46.66 19.92 12.69
CA PRO A 66 -46.91 18.53 13.02
C PRO A 66 -46.30 17.59 11.97
N VAL A 67 -45.61 16.55 12.44
CA VAL A 67 -45.15 15.44 11.59
C VAL A 67 -46.37 14.74 10.99
N ALA A 68 -46.30 14.33 9.72
CA ALA A 68 -47.44 13.68 9.09
C ALA A 68 -47.77 12.37 9.81
N LEU A 69 -49.07 12.06 9.96
CA LEU A 69 -49.52 10.85 10.65
C LEU A 69 -48.87 9.58 10.08
N ALA A 70 -48.73 9.50 8.76
CA ALA A 70 -48.08 8.37 8.09
C ALA A 70 -46.63 8.16 8.55
N ASP A 71 -45.86 9.25 8.72
CA ASP A 71 -44.47 9.19 9.16
C ASP A 71 -44.39 8.78 10.65
N SER A 72 -45.28 9.30 11.49
CA SER A 72 -45.39 8.89 12.90
C SER A 72 -45.74 7.41 13.01
N LEU A 73 -46.74 6.91 12.26
CA LEU A 73 -47.12 5.50 12.24
C LEU A 73 -45.97 4.59 11.80
N ALA A 74 -45.25 4.99 10.75
CA ALA A 74 -44.09 4.24 10.26
C ALA A 74 -43.03 4.06 11.34
N VAL A 75 -42.76 5.08 12.17
CA VAL A 75 -41.85 4.96 13.32
C VAL A 75 -42.41 3.98 14.35
N LEU A 76 -43.67 4.13 14.77
CA LEU A 76 -44.27 3.28 15.81
C LEU A 76 -44.25 1.78 15.44
N GLU A 77 -44.60 1.46 14.20
CA GLU A 77 -44.59 0.07 13.71
C GLU A 77 -43.18 -0.55 13.78
N ARG A 78 -42.11 0.22 13.56
CA ARG A 78 -40.72 -0.26 13.66
C ARG A 78 -40.30 -0.60 15.10
N PHE A 79 -40.94 0.00 16.10
CA PHE A 79 -40.76 -0.35 17.51
C PHE A 79 -41.69 -1.49 17.98
N GLY A 80 -42.52 -2.04 17.09
CA GLY A 80 -43.50 -3.08 17.44
C GLY A 80 -44.77 -2.51 18.11
N LEU A 81 -45.03 -1.21 17.96
CA LEU A 81 -46.22 -0.54 18.49
C LEU A 81 -47.28 -0.43 17.37
N LYS A 82 -48.50 -0.86 17.66
CA LYS A 82 -49.64 -0.75 16.75
C LYS A 82 -50.57 0.38 17.20
N ALA A 83 -50.70 1.45 16.43
CA ALA A 83 -51.64 2.52 16.75
C ALA A 83 -53.10 2.03 16.63
N LEU A 84 -53.89 2.27 17.68
CA LEU A 84 -55.32 1.95 17.77
C LEU A 84 -56.19 3.21 17.60
N ASP A 85 -55.74 4.34 18.14
CA ASP A 85 -56.39 5.66 18.01
C ASP A 85 -55.31 6.75 17.93
N HIS A 86 -55.62 7.87 17.27
CA HIS A 86 -54.73 9.02 17.13
C HIS A 86 -55.50 10.32 17.30
N ARG A 87 -54.99 11.22 18.14
CA ARG A 87 -55.57 12.54 18.40
C ARG A 87 -54.49 13.61 18.31
N PRO A 88 -54.54 14.51 17.30
CA PRO A 88 -53.72 15.71 17.31
C PRO A 88 -54.30 16.67 18.36
N LEU A 89 -53.44 17.22 19.22
CA LEU A 89 -53.80 18.17 20.25
C LEU A 89 -53.13 19.51 19.93
N PRO A 90 -53.87 20.64 19.95
CA PRO A 90 -53.27 21.96 19.78
C PRO A 90 -52.40 22.31 20.98
N TRP A 91 -51.23 22.90 20.72
CA TRP A 91 -50.25 23.27 21.75
C TRP A 91 -49.81 24.74 21.60
N PRO A 92 -49.64 25.50 22.69
CA PRO A 92 -49.20 26.89 22.62
C PRO A 92 -47.77 27.06 22.09
N GLY A 93 -47.45 28.23 21.52
CA GLY A 93 -46.05 28.62 21.26
C GLY A 93 -45.38 28.01 20.02
N GLY A 94 -46.15 27.56 19.02
CA GLY A 94 -45.61 27.02 17.76
C GLY A 94 -45.18 25.55 17.83
N LEU A 95 -45.51 24.86 18.93
CA LEU A 95 -45.33 23.42 19.10
C LEU A 95 -46.58 22.67 18.58
N SER A 96 -46.43 21.38 18.30
CA SER A 96 -47.55 20.50 17.95
C SER A 96 -47.52 19.22 18.78
N CYS A 97 -48.67 18.76 19.25
CA CYS A 97 -48.76 17.57 20.10
C CYS A 97 -49.58 16.48 19.38
N GLN A 98 -49.07 15.25 19.39
CA GLN A 98 -49.78 14.08 18.89
C GLN A 98 -49.91 13.05 20.00
N ARG A 99 -51.13 12.54 20.21
CA ARG A 99 -51.42 11.49 21.16
C ARG A 99 -51.87 10.24 20.42
N PHE A 100 -51.30 9.11 20.80
CA PHE A 100 -51.60 7.80 20.25
C PHE A 100 -52.05 6.86 21.36
N LEU A 101 -53.13 6.14 21.13
CA LEU A 101 -53.40 4.90 21.85
C LEU A 101 -52.69 3.79 21.09
N VAL A 102 -51.74 3.10 21.72
CA VAL A 102 -50.93 2.05 21.07
C VAL A 102 -51.15 0.70 21.75
N ALA A 103 -51.21 -0.35 20.95
CA ALA A 103 -51.14 -1.74 21.39
C ALA A 103 -49.71 -2.28 21.23
N HIS A 104 -49.31 -3.16 22.15
CA HIS A 104 -48.05 -3.90 22.10
C HIS A 104 -48.30 -5.37 22.44
N ALA A 105 -47.69 -6.29 21.69
CA ALA A 105 -47.85 -7.72 21.89
C ALA A 105 -46.89 -8.28 22.96
N ASP A 106 -47.31 -9.37 23.61
CA ASP A 106 -46.48 -10.35 24.32
C ASP A 106 -45.73 -9.96 25.61
N ARG A 107 -45.79 -8.71 26.08
CA ARG A 107 -45.26 -8.35 27.42
C ARG A 107 -46.00 -7.17 28.06
N PRO A 108 -46.30 -7.20 29.38
CA PRO A 108 -46.69 -5.98 30.09
C PRO A 108 -45.51 -5.01 30.09
N VAL A 109 -45.76 -3.76 29.67
CA VAL A 109 -44.79 -2.66 29.70
C VAL A 109 -45.08 -1.86 30.96
N ASP A 110 -44.95 -2.49 32.12
CA ASP A 110 -45.14 -1.88 33.45
C ASP A 110 -43.80 -1.59 34.15
N ASP A 111 -42.69 -2.07 33.57
CA ASP A 111 -41.32 -1.78 33.99
C ASP A 111 -40.92 -0.34 33.63
N ALA A 112 -40.69 0.49 34.66
CA ALA A 112 -40.30 1.88 34.51
C ALA A 112 -38.98 2.06 33.73
N THR A 113 -38.04 1.11 33.82
CA THR A 113 -36.78 1.16 33.07
C THR A 113 -37.02 0.94 31.58
N LEU A 114 -37.89 -0.01 31.22
CA LEU A 114 -38.26 -0.26 29.83
C LEU A 114 -38.99 0.95 29.22
N VAL A 115 -39.91 1.55 29.98
CA VAL A 115 -40.62 2.78 29.57
C VAL A 115 -39.63 3.90 29.27
N ALA A 116 -38.68 4.16 30.17
CA ALA A 116 -37.67 5.20 29.98
C ALA A 116 -36.78 4.94 28.75
N ARG A 117 -36.38 3.68 28.51
CA ARG A 117 -35.61 3.29 27.32
C ARG A 117 -36.40 3.51 26.03
N LEU A 118 -37.69 3.17 26.03
CA LEU A 118 -38.57 3.36 24.88
C LEU A 118 -38.81 4.84 24.59
N GLU A 119 -39.09 5.65 25.62
CA GLU A 119 -39.23 7.11 25.49
C GLU A 119 -37.98 7.73 24.86
N GLN A 120 -36.80 7.40 25.38
CA GLN A 120 -35.54 7.94 24.87
C GLN A 120 -35.27 7.48 23.42
N ALA A 121 -35.45 6.20 23.12
CA ALA A 121 -35.17 5.68 21.77
C ALA A 121 -36.12 6.27 20.70
N LEU A 122 -37.40 6.44 21.03
CA LEU A 122 -38.35 7.14 20.15
C LEU A 122 -37.98 8.61 19.98
N GLN A 123 -37.52 9.26 21.06
CA GLN A 123 -37.06 10.64 21.01
C GLN A 123 -35.86 10.78 20.06
N ASP A 124 -34.83 9.97 20.21
CA ASP A 124 -33.61 10.01 19.39
C ASP A 124 -33.94 9.82 17.89
N VAL A 125 -34.90 8.95 17.56
CA VAL A 125 -35.38 8.76 16.19
C VAL A 125 -36.02 10.04 15.63
N TRP A 126 -36.92 10.68 16.38
CA TRP A 126 -37.56 11.92 15.92
C TRP A 126 -36.61 13.13 15.90
N GLN A 127 -35.53 13.11 16.69
CA GLN A 127 -34.44 14.08 16.57
C GLN A 127 -33.57 13.84 15.33
N GLY A 128 -33.62 12.65 14.74
CA GLY A 128 -32.74 12.22 13.65
C GLY A 128 -31.36 11.75 14.13
N GLU A 129 -31.23 11.44 15.42
CA GLU A 129 -30.02 10.93 16.08
C GLU A 129 -29.94 9.39 16.04
N ALA A 130 -31.06 8.72 15.74
CA ALA A 130 -31.14 7.27 15.55
C ALA A 130 -31.97 6.90 14.31
N ASP A 131 -31.69 5.72 13.73
CA ASP A 131 -32.49 5.14 12.65
C ASP A 131 -33.77 4.47 13.19
N ALA A 132 -34.85 4.52 12.39
CA ALA A 132 -36.05 3.71 12.58
C ALA A 132 -36.12 2.57 11.55
N ASP A 133 -35.71 1.37 11.97
CA ASP A 133 -35.79 0.14 11.17
C ASP A 133 -36.19 -1.06 12.05
N ALA A 134 -36.18 -2.28 11.51
CA ALA A 134 -36.61 -3.49 12.23
C ALA A 134 -35.81 -3.77 13.52
N PHE A 135 -34.60 -3.23 13.68
CA PHE A 135 -33.82 -3.37 14.91
C PHE A 135 -34.41 -2.56 16.08
N SER A 136 -35.23 -1.55 15.81
CA SER A 136 -35.85 -0.70 16.84
C SER A 136 -36.78 -1.50 17.76
N ALA A 137 -37.38 -2.58 17.25
CA ALA A 137 -38.20 -3.49 18.03
C ALA A 137 -37.42 -4.23 19.14
N LEU A 138 -36.07 -4.29 19.07
CA LEU A 138 -35.24 -4.85 20.16
C LEU A 138 -35.40 -4.06 21.46
N VAL A 139 -35.71 -2.76 21.39
CA VAL A 139 -35.94 -1.92 22.58
C VAL A 139 -37.12 -2.48 23.37
N LEU A 140 -38.26 -2.67 22.70
CA LEU A 140 -39.48 -3.16 23.34
C LEU A 140 -39.43 -4.66 23.66
N LEU A 141 -39.02 -5.48 22.67
CA LEU A 141 -39.16 -6.93 22.72
C LEU A 141 -37.97 -7.63 23.39
N ALA A 142 -36.74 -7.13 23.21
CA ALA A 142 -35.56 -7.66 23.88
C ALA A 142 -35.21 -6.91 25.18
N GLY A 143 -35.81 -5.74 25.41
CA GLY A 143 -35.57 -4.89 26.57
C GLY A 143 -34.29 -4.07 26.45
N PHE A 144 -33.79 -3.86 25.24
CA PHE A 144 -32.57 -3.10 24.98
C PHE A 144 -32.81 -1.59 25.15
N ASP A 145 -31.75 -0.81 25.35
CA ASP A 145 -31.79 0.62 25.10
C ASP A 145 -31.55 0.95 23.60
N GLY A 146 -31.76 2.21 23.22
CA GLY A 146 -31.59 2.64 21.83
C GLY A 146 -30.16 2.48 21.30
N ARG A 147 -29.15 2.58 22.17
CA ARG A 147 -27.73 2.45 21.80
C ARG A 147 -27.36 0.98 21.61
N GLU A 148 -27.87 0.09 22.45
CA GLU A 148 -27.78 -1.38 22.32
C GLU A 148 -28.46 -1.86 21.03
N ALA A 149 -29.65 -1.35 20.69
CA ALA A 149 -30.29 -1.65 19.40
C ALA A 149 -29.43 -1.16 18.21
N THR A 150 -28.83 0.03 18.34
CA THR A 150 -27.94 0.61 17.32
C THR A 150 -26.63 -0.18 17.17
N LEU A 151 -26.10 -0.78 18.23
CA LEU A 151 -24.95 -1.69 18.16
C LEU A 151 -25.24 -2.87 17.22
N PHE A 152 -26.36 -3.58 17.42
CA PHE A 152 -26.73 -4.71 16.57
C PHE A 152 -27.03 -4.26 15.13
N ARG A 153 -27.72 -3.12 14.96
CA ARG A 153 -27.93 -2.50 13.66
C ARG A 153 -26.61 -2.23 12.93
N ALA A 154 -25.64 -1.60 13.59
CA ALA A 154 -24.35 -1.26 12.98
C ALA A 154 -23.57 -2.52 12.58
N LEU A 155 -23.58 -3.57 13.40
CA LEU A 155 -22.98 -4.86 13.05
C LEU A 155 -23.69 -5.53 11.87
N ALA A 156 -25.03 -5.45 11.76
CA ALA A 156 -25.76 -5.92 10.58
C ALA A 156 -25.39 -5.12 9.31
N ARG A 157 -25.18 -3.81 9.42
CA ARG A 157 -24.70 -2.96 8.32
C ARG A 157 -23.30 -3.36 7.88
N TYR A 158 -22.42 -3.71 8.81
CA TYR A 158 -21.11 -4.28 8.48
C TYR A 158 -21.23 -5.65 7.80
N LEU A 159 -22.13 -6.55 8.26
CA LEU A 159 -22.39 -7.84 7.61
C LEU A 159 -22.82 -7.67 6.14
N ARG A 160 -23.63 -6.66 5.85
CA ARG A 160 -24.00 -6.32 4.47
C ARG A 160 -22.77 -5.95 3.63
N GLN A 161 -21.84 -5.17 4.17
CA GLN A 161 -20.62 -4.75 3.46
C GLN A 161 -19.64 -5.90 3.18
N ILE A 162 -19.75 -7.02 3.90
CA ILE A 162 -18.99 -8.26 3.62
C ILE A 162 -19.82 -9.28 2.83
N ALA A 163 -20.87 -8.83 2.15
CA ALA A 163 -21.76 -9.63 1.30
C ALA A 163 -22.42 -10.82 2.04
N PHE A 164 -22.82 -10.62 3.30
CA PHE A 164 -23.67 -11.61 3.98
C PHE A 164 -25.05 -11.68 3.29
N PRO A 165 -25.54 -12.87 2.92
CA PRO A 165 -26.68 -13.00 2.01
C PRO A 165 -28.05 -12.72 2.65
N ILE A 166 -28.14 -12.61 3.98
CA ILE A 166 -29.39 -12.37 4.69
C ILE A 166 -29.59 -10.87 4.86
N GLY A 167 -30.78 -10.38 4.50
CA GLY A 167 -31.15 -8.95 4.58
C GLY A 167 -31.33 -8.46 6.02
N GLY A 168 -31.22 -7.14 6.21
CA GLY A 168 -31.28 -6.51 7.55
C GLY A 168 -32.57 -6.80 8.33
N ASP A 169 -33.73 -6.80 7.68
CA ASP A 169 -35.00 -7.08 8.33
C ASP A 169 -35.09 -8.54 8.81
N GLU A 170 -34.58 -9.50 8.02
CA GLU A 170 -34.54 -10.91 8.44
C GLU A 170 -33.50 -11.14 9.54
N ILE A 171 -32.37 -10.43 9.50
CA ILE A 171 -31.41 -10.42 10.61
C ILE A 171 -32.10 -9.95 11.90
N ALA A 172 -32.84 -8.85 11.86
CA ALA A 172 -33.56 -8.34 13.02
C ALA A 172 -34.62 -9.33 13.51
N ALA A 173 -35.36 -9.96 12.59
CA ALA A 173 -36.34 -10.99 12.93
C ALA A 173 -35.69 -12.21 13.60
N ALA A 174 -34.54 -12.69 13.12
CA ALA A 174 -33.80 -13.78 13.74
C ALA A 174 -33.32 -13.43 15.17
N LEU A 175 -32.86 -12.19 15.39
CA LEU A 175 -32.51 -11.71 16.74
C LEU A 175 -33.72 -11.69 17.68
N LEU A 176 -34.89 -11.27 17.18
CA LEU A 176 -36.15 -11.19 17.94
C LEU A 176 -36.78 -12.55 18.21
N ARG A 177 -36.63 -13.54 17.31
CA ARG A 177 -37.04 -14.93 17.57
C ARG A 177 -36.18 -15.60 18.64
N ASN A 178 -34.96 -15.11 18.85
CA ASN A 178 -33.95 -15.72 19.73
C ASN A 178 -33.46 -14.75 20.82
N VAL A 179 -34.37 -14.04 21.48
CA VAL A 179 -34.06 -12.96 22.46
C VAL A 179 -33.03 -13.38 23.52
N GLU A 180 -33.11 -14.59 24.08
CA GLU A 180 -32.18 -15.04 25.11
C GLU A 180 -30.73 -15.20 24.59
N VAL A 181 -30.57 -15.65 23.35
CA VAL A 181 -29.25 -15.73 22.69
C VAL A 181 -28.76 -14.33 22.35
N THR A 182 -29.65 -13.46 21.86
CA THR A 182 -29.36 -12.04 21.57
C THR A 182 -28.90 -11.29 22.83
N ARG A 183 -29.55 -11.51 23.98
CA ARG A 183 -29.12 -10.99 25.29
C ARG A 183 -27.76 -11.53 25.71
N SER A 184 -27.49 -12.82 25.44
CA SER A 184 -26.19 -13.43 25.73
C SER A 184 -25.07 -12.81 24.87
N LEU A 185 -25.34 -12.49 23.60
CA LEU A 185 -24.41 -11.75 22.73
C LEU A 185 -24.15 -10.33 23.23
N LEU A 186 -25.20 -9.63 23.70
CA LEU A 186 -25.05 -8.31 24.30
C LEU A 186 -24.23 -8.36 25.59
N ALA A 187 -24.50 -9.34 26.46
CA ALA A 187 -23.71 -9.56 27.67
C ALA A 187 -22.23 -9.83 27.35
N LEU A 188 -21.95 -10.65 26.33
CA LEU A 188 -20.59 -10.89 25.83
C LEU A 188 -19.89 -9.58 25.41
N PHE A 189 -20.61 -8.69 24.73
CA PHE A 189 -20.09 -7.38 24.36
C PHE A 189 -19.78 -6.51 25.58
N HIS A 190 -20.70 -6.43 26.56
CA HIS A 190 -20.47 -5.62 27.76
C HIS A 190 -19.30 -6.12 28.60
N GLU A 191 -19.23 -7.43 28.89
CA GLU A 191 -18.09 -8.01 29.61
C GLU A 191 -16.76 -7.73 28.90
N GLY A 192 -16.79 -7.65 27.57
CA GLY A 192 -15.60 -7.49 26.77
C GLY A 192 -15.07 -6.07 26.61
N PHE A 193 -15.95 -5.07 26.71
CA PHE A 193 -15.65 -3.70 26.29
C PHE A 193 -16.08 -2.62 27.27
N ASP A 194 -16.85 -2.94 28.32
CA ASP A 194 -17.21 -2.00 29.38
C ASP A 194 -15.98 -1.72 30.26
N PRO A 195 -15.42 -0.48 30.28
CA PRO A 195 -14.26 -0.15 31.10
C PRO A 195 -14.48 -0.39 32.60
N ALA A 196 -15.72 -0.36 33.08
CA ALA A 196 -16.04 -0.65 34.49
C ALA A 196 -15.96 -2.16 34.82
N ARG A 197 -16.00 -3.03 33.81
CA ARG A 197 -15.92 -4.50 33.95
C ARG A 197 -14.55 -5.05 33.55
N ALA A 198 -13.92 -4.46 32.53
CA ALA A 198 -12.69 -4.92 31.90
C ALA A 198 -11.39 -4.75 32.73
N GLY A 199 -11.49 -4.49 34.04
CA GLY A 199 -10.36 -4.33 34.97
C GLY A 199 -10.40 -5.26 36.19
N ARG A 200 -11.25 -6.30 36.18
CA ARG A 200 -11.27 -7.33 37.22
C ARG A 200 -10.45 -8.55 36.73
N ASP A 201 -9.19 -8.58 37.18
CA ASP A 201 -8.15 -9.59 36.93
C ASP A 201 -7.61 -9.72 35.48
N ASP A 202 -6.27 -9.71 35.34
CA ASP A 202 -5.49 -10.05 34.12
C ASP A 202 -5.65 -11.51 33.66
N THR A 203 -6.64 -12.22 34.21
CA THR A 203 -7.03 -13.52 33.69
C THR A 203 -7.99 -13.24 32.54
N PRO A 204 -7.73 -13.70 31.29
CA PRO A 204 -8.74 -13.63 30.25
C PRO A 204 -9.98 -14.32 30.80
N CYS A 205 -11.03 -13.53 31.08
CA CYS A 205 -12.27 -14.08 31.58
C CYS A 205 -12.66 -15.20 30.60
N PRO A 206 -12.81 -16.46 31.05
CA PRO A 206 -13.41 -17.48 30.23
C PRO A 206 -14.89 -17.12 30.13
N LEU A 207 -15.20 -16.13 29.28
CA LEU A 207 -16.53 -16.01 28.71
C LEU A 207 -16.76 -17.36 28.07
N PRO A 208 -17.82 -18.11 28.41
CA PRO A 208 -18.01 -19.41 27.82
C PRO A 208 -18.60 -19.17 26.42
N GLY A 209 -17.78 -18.64 25.51
CA GLY A 209 -18.00 -18.67 24.08
C GLY A 209 -18.34 -20.10 23.64
N ASP A 210 -17.82 -21.11 24.35
CA ASP A 210 -18.20 -22.52 24.21
C ASP A 210 -19.64 -22.82 24.64
N THR A 211 -20.14 -22.20 25.71
CA THR A 211 -21.56 -22.34 26.10
C THR A 211 -22.47 -21.64 25.10
N LEU A 212 -22.10 -20.45 24.61
CA LEU A 212 -22.88 -19.77 23.58
C LEU A 212 -22.82 -20.55 22.26
N ARG A 213 -21.66 -21.07 21.87
CA ARG A 213 -21.47 -21.92 20.70
C ARG A 213 -22.29 -23.20 20.80
N GLY A 214 -22.30 -23.85 21.96
CA GLY A 214 -23.14 -25.02 22.23
C GLY A 214 -24.64 -24.71 22.24
N ARG A 215 -25.06 -23.48 22.60
CA ARG A 215 -26.46 -23.03 22.43
C ARG A 215 -26.80 -22.82 20.95
N LEU A 216 -25.90 -22.23 20.18
CA LEU A 216 -26.07 -22.02 18.73
C LEU A 216 -26.18 -23.35 17.98
N GLU A 217 -25.35 -24.35 18.33
CA GLU A 217 -25.36 -25.69 17.71
C GLU A 217 -26.67 -26.48 17.92
N ARG A 218 -27.47 -26.11 18.92
CA ARG A 218 -28.74 -26.80 19.26
C ARG A 218 -29.97 -26.07 18.73
N MET A 219 -29.79 -25.02 17.94
CA MET A 219 -30.90 -24.24 17.39
C MET A 219 -31.66 -25.03 16.32
N ALA A 220 -32.99 -24.89 16.31
CA ALA A 220 -33.85 -25.57 15.33
C ALA A 220 -33.80 -24.92 13.94
N SER A 221 -33.63 -23.58 13.88
CA SER A 221 -33.52 -22.83 12.62
C SER A 221 -32.04 -22.67 12.24
N ALA A 222 -31.64 -23.34 11.15
CA ALA A 222 -30.28 -23.20 10.60
C ALA A 222 -30.01 -21.77 10.08
N GLU A 223 -31.05 -21.05 9.63
CA GLU A 223 -30.91 -19.67 9.18
C GLU A 223 -30.66 -18.72 10.37
N ASP A 224 -31.41 -18.88 11.46
CA ASP A 224 -31.23 -18.09 12.69
C ASP A 224 -29.85 -18.38 13.31
N GLU A 225 -29.46 -19.65 13.34
CA GLU A 225 -28.12 -20.07 13.77
C GLU A 225 -27.04 -19.37 12.95
N ARG A 226 -27.18 -19.34 11.63
CA ARG A 226 -26.24 -18.67 10.72
C ARG A 226 -26.12 -17.18 11.03
N VAL A 227 -27.21 -16.49 11.32
CA VAL A 227 -27.21 -15.06 11.72
C VAL A 227 -26.45 -14.88 13.04
N LEU A 228 -26.84 -15.60 14.10
CA LEU A 228 -26.28 -15.42 15.44
C LEU A 228 -24.81 -15.84 15.51
N ARG A 229 -24.39 -16.86 14.75
CA ARG A 229 -22.97 -17.23 14.59
C ARG A 229 -22.14 -16.09 13.99
N ARG A 230 -22.70 -15.30 13.06
CA ARG A 230 -22.00 -14.15 12.48
C ARG A 230 -21.84 -13.01 13.48
N TYR A 231 -22.83 -12.75 14.34
CA TYR A 231 -22.65 -11.82 15.45
C TYR A 231 -21.57 -12.29 16.42
N LEU A 232 -21.57 -13.56 16.80
CA LEU A 232 -20.52 -14.12 17.65
C LEU A 232 -19.13 -13.97 17.03
N MET A 233 -18.99 -14.24 15.73
CA MET A 233 -17.74 -14.03 14.99
C MET A 233 -17.29 -12.57 15.04
N LEU A 234 -18.18 -11.61 14.74
CA LEU A 234 -17.83 -10.18 14.76
C LEU A 234 -17.44 -9.69 16.16
N LEU A 235 -18.19 -10.08 17.19
CA LEU A 235 -17.88 -9.73 18.58
C LEU A 235 -16.55 -10.35 19.04
N SER A 236 -16.23 -11.56 18.57
CA SER A 236 -14.94 -12.21 18.85
C SER A 236 -13.78 -11.54 18.12
N ALA A 237 -14.01 -11.05 16.90
CA ALA A 237 -13.01 -10.33 16.10
C ALA A 237 -12.87 -8.84 16.48
N LEU A 238 -13.76 -8.31 17.33
CA LEU A 238 -13.73 -6.90 17.75
C LEU A 238 -12.53 -6.64 18.69
N LEU A 239 -11.76 -5.61 18.38
CA LEU A 239 -10.55 -5.21 19.12
C LEU A 239 -10.79 -3.97 20.00
N ARG A 240 -11.52 -2.97 19.46
CA ARG A 240 -11.81 -1.70 20.13
C ARG A 240 -13.17 -1.16 19.69
N THR A 241 -13.83 -0.42 20.57
CA THR A 241 -15.04 0.35 20.24
C THR A 241 -15.14 1.61 21.11
N ASN A 242 -15.73 2.67 20.56
CA ASN A 242 -15.98 3.94 21.26
C ASN A 242 -17.35 3.94 21.97
N TYR A 243 -18.00 2.78 22.09
CA TYR A 243 -19.33 2.65 22.68
C TYR A 243 -19.43 3.24 24.10
N TYR A 244 -18.38 3.17 24.92
CA TYR A 244 -18.40 3.72 26.29
C TYR A 244 -17.78 5.12 26.39
N ARG A 245 -17.35 5.69 25.28
CA ARG A 245 -16.81 7.05 25.25
C ARG A 245 -17.95 8.06 25.36
N SER A 246 -17.82 8.97 26.33
CA SER A 246 -18.72 10.12 26.47
C SER A 246 -18.50 11.11 25.31
N GLY A 247 -19.59 11.67 24.77
CA GLY A 247 -19.53 12.63 23.66
C GLY A 247 -19.20 12.05 22.28
N ALA A 248 -19.12 10.72 22.15
CA ALA A 248 -18.96 10.07 20.84
C ALA A 248 -20.17 10.37 19.95
N THR A 249 -19.92 10.90 18.75
CA THR A 249 -20.96 11.31 17.77
C THR A 249 -21.33 10.20 16.79
N CYS A 250 -20.68 9.04 16.90
CA CYS A 250 -20.91 7.85 16.09
C CYS A 250 -20.48 6.58 16.85
N LEU A 251 -20.89 5.41 16.35
CA LEU A 251 -20.32 4.13 16.78
C LEU A 251 -19.20 3.72 15.85
N ALA A 252 -18.03 3.44 16.42
CA ALA A 252 -16.86 2.94 15.72
C ALA A 252 -16.45 1.57 16.27
N PHE A 253 -16.06 0.68 15.35
CA PHE A 253 -15.63 -0.69 15.64
C PHE A 253 -14.33 -0.99 14.91
N LYS A 254 -13.28 -1.36 15.64
CA LYS A 254 -12.03 -1.86 15.06
C LYS A 254 -12.01 -3.38 15.13
N PHE A 255 -11.97 -4.05 13.98
CA PHE A 255 -11.92 -5.51 13.87
C PHE A 255 -10.53 -6.02 13.48
N ALA A 256 -10.19 -7.22 13.98
CA ALA A 256 -9.13 -8.05 13.43
C ALA A 256 -9.67 -8.80 12.20
N SER A 257 -9.37 -8.30 11.01
CA SER A 257 -9.95 -8.83 9.76
C SER A 257 -9.54 -10.27 9.45
N THR A 258 -8.37 -10.72 9.92
CA THR A 258 -7.94 -12.11 9.77
C THR A 258 -8.83 -13.09 10.53
N ALA A 259 -9.54 -12.65 11.58
CA ALA A 259 -10.49 -13.43 12.37
C ALA A 259 -11.93 -13.41 11.81
N ILE A 260 -12.18 -12.74 10.68
CA ILE A 260 -13.49 -12.67 10.02
C ILE A 260 -13.52 -13.58 8.81
N ASP A 261 -14.37 -14.61 8.87
CA ASP A 261 -14.50 -15.58 7.79
C ASP A 261 -15.30 -15.03 6.61
N GLY A 262 -14.82 -15.30 5.39
CA GLY A 262 -15.48 -14.91 4.14
C GLY A 262 -15.04 -13.56 3.57
N LEU A 263 -14.06 -12.88 4.21
CA LEU A 263 -13.47 -11.68 3.62
C LEU A 263 -12.64 -12.01 2.36
N PRO A 264 -12.71 -11.17 1.31
CA PRO A 264 -11.91 -11.34 0.10
C PRO A 264 -10.41 -11.15 0.38
N LEU A 265 -9.57 -11.88 -0.37
CA LEU A 265 -8.11 -11.72 -0.32
C LEU A 265 -7.64 -10.51 -1.14
N PRO A 266 -6.55 -9.82 -0.74
CA PRO A 266 -5.85 -9.98 0.54
C PRO A 266 -6.71 -9.45 1.70
N ARG A 267 -6.66 -10.13 2.86
CA ARG A 267 -7.35 -9.63 4.06
C ARG A 267 -6.50 -8.53 4.68
N PRO A 268 -7.06 -7.33 4.98
CA PRO A 268 -6.33 -6.35 5.78
C PRO A 268 -6.00 -6.93 7.17
N CYS A 269 -5.08 -6.31 7.90
CA CYS A 269 -4.89 -6.60 9.33
C CYS A 269 -6.08 -6.09 10.14
N PHE A 270 -6.51 -4.84 9.87
CA PHE A 270 -7.56 -4.18 10.64
C PHE A 270 -8.61 -3.50 9.76
N GLU A 271 -9.84 -3.49 10.25
CA GLU A 271 -10.97 -2.76 9.69
C GLU A 271 -11.61 -1.87 10.75
N ILE A 272 -11.64 -0.56 10.52
CA ILE A 272 -12.41 0.37 11.35
C ILE A 272 -13.70 0.72 10.63
N PHE A 273 -14.83 0.22 11.12
CA PHE A 273 -16.16 0.54 10.62
C PHE A 273 -16.80 1.61 11.50
N VAL A 274 -17.34 2.65 10.89
CA VAL A 274 -18.01 3.77 11.56
C VAL A 274 -19.44 3.87 11.07
N HIS A 275 -20.37 4.00 12.01
CA HIS A 275 -21.80 4.11 11.75
C HIS A 275 -22.43 5.27 12.53
N ALA A 276 -23.19 6.08 11.81
CA ALA A 276 -24.12 7.07 12.32
C ALA A 276 -25.32 7.18 11.36
N PRO A 277 -26.45 7.80 11.76
CA PRO A 277 -27.62 7.96 10.89
C PRO A 277 -27.28 8.61 9.53
N ARG A 278 -26.38 9.59 9.53
CA ARG A 278 -25.98 10.34 8.33
C ARG A 278 -24.84 9.72 7.52
N VAL A 279 -23.98 8.90 8.15
CA VAL A 279 -22.75 8.39 7.52
C VAL A 279 -22.48 6.93 7.87
N GLU A 280 -22.06 6.18 6.88
CA GLU A 280 -21.37 4.90 7.07
C GLU A 280 -19.98 5.02 6.43
N GLY A 281 -18.96 4.51 7.11
CA GLY A 281 -17.60 4.57 6.62
C GLY A 281 -16.78 3.37 7.07
N ILE A 282 -15.74 3.06 6.30
CA ILE A 282 -14.80 2.00 6.62
C ILE A 282 -13.38 2.43 6.30
N HIS A 283 -12.43 2.03 7.14
CA HIS A 283 -11.00 2.21 6.92
C HIS A 283 -10.26 0.86 7.08
N LEU A 284 -9.69 0.37 5.98
CA LEU A 284 -8.96 -0.90 5.90
C LEU A 284 -7.45 -0.63 6.03
N ARG A 285 -6.72 -1.39 6.86
CA ARG A 285 -5.27 -1.23 7.05
C ARG A 285 -4.52 -2.54 6.83
N GLY A 286 -3.49 -2.50 5.99
CA GLY A 286 -2.58 -3.62 5.75
C GLY A 286 -1.73 -3.98 6.97
N GLY A 287 -1.35 -2.99 7.78
CA GLY A 287 -0.54 -3.17 8.99
C GLY A 287 -0.73 -2.06 10.03
N ARG A 288 0.10 -2.05 11.08
CA ARG A 288 0.08 -1.05 12.17
C ARG A 288 0.56 0.33 11.70
N VAL A 289 1.64 0.40 10.92
CA VAL A 289 2.03 1.65 10.28
C VAL A 289 1.51 1.59 8.85
N ALA A 290 0.36 2.20 8.59
CA ALA A 290 -0.32 2.11 7.30
C ALA A 290 -0.90 3.46 6.87
N ARG A 291 -1.00 3.66 5.55
CA ARG A 291 -1.39 4.93 4.95
C ARG A 291 -2.15 4.75 3.64
N GLY A 292 -3.13 5.63 3.43
CA GLY A 292 -3.81 5.79 2.15
C GLY A 292 -5.01 6.71 2.20
N GLY A 293 -5.57 6.95 1.01
CA GLY A 293 -6.62 7.94 0.81
C GLY A 293 -8.01 7.54 1.33
N ILE A 294 -8.83 8.52 1.69
CA ILE A 294 -10.25 8.36 2.03
C ILE A 294 -11.12 8.80 0.85
N ARG A 295 -11.95 7.91 0.31
CA ARG A 295 -12.85 8.19 -0.80
C ARG A 295 -14.26 8.55 -0.31
N TRP A 296 -14.87 9.55 -0.95
CA TRP A 296 -16.33 9.72 -0.87
C TRP A 296 -16.97 8.83 -1.96
N SER A 297 -17.67 7.79 -1.53
CA SER A 297 -18.32 6.80 -2.41
C SER A 297 -19.80 7.12 -2.60
N ASP A 298 -20.31 6.84 -3.79
CA ASP A 298 -21.72 6.87 -4.18
C ASP A 298 -22.36 5.47 -4.15
N ARG A 299 -21.67 4.47 -3.58
CA ARG A 299 -22.08 3.05 -3.55
C ARG A 299 -22.49 2.58 -2.14
N PRO A 300 -23.63 3.01 -1.58
CA PRO A 300 -24.01 2.64 -0.21
C PRO A 300 -24.18 1.12 0.00
N ALA A 301 -24.48 0.37 -1.06
CA ALA A 301 -24.70 -1.07 -0.95
C ALA A 301 -23.41 -1.90 -0.78
N ASP A 302 -22.27 -1.43 -1.31
CA ASP A 302 -21.03 -2.22 -1.41
C ASP A 302 -19.74 -1.38 -1.43
N PHE A 303 -19.73 -0.18 -0.83
CA PHE A 303 -18.55 0.69 -0.78
C PHE A 303 -17.33 0.02 -0.17
N ARG A 304 -17.49 -0.96 0.75
CA ARG A 304 -16.36 -1.74 1.25
C ARG A 304 -15.64 -2.50 0.13
N THR A 305 -16.36 -3.07 -0.83
CA THR A 305 -15.78 -3.78 -1.98
C THR A 305 -14.96 -2.81 -2.85
N GLU A 306 -15.47 -1.58 -3.05
CA GLU A 306 -14.71 -0.53 -3.73
C GLU A 306 -13.42 -0.19 -2.97
N VAL A 307 -13.52 0.06 -1.65
CA VAL A 307 -12.37 0.42 -0.80
C VAL A 307 -11.35 -0.73 -0.74
N HIS A 308 -11.80 -1.99 -0.72
CA HIS A 308 -10.93 -3.18 -0.74
C HIS A 308 -10.15 -3.32 -2.05
N GLY A 309 -10.80 -3.07 -3.20
CA GLY A 309 -10.11 -3.04 -4.49
C GLY A 309 -9.00 -1.99 -4.54
N LEU A 310 -9.25 -0.81 -3.95
CA LEU A 310 -8.25 0.26 -3.84
C LEU A 310 -7.13 -0.07 -2.84
N LEU A 311 -7.45 -0.70 -1.71
CA LEU A 311 -6.46 -1.19 -0.74
C LEU A 311 -5.47 -2.15 -1.43
N LYS A 312 -5.97 -3.10 -2.22
CA LYS A 312 -5.12 -4.07 -2.93
C LYS A 312 -4.05 -3.38 -3.79
N ALA A 313 -4.44 -2.37 -4.56
CA ALA A 313 -3.51 -1.57 -5.35
C ALA A 313 -2.54 -0.79 -4.45
N GLN A 314 -3.04 -0.20 -3.36
CA GLN A 314 -2.21 0.57 -2.42
C GLN A 314 -1.16 -0.28 -1.70
N MET A 315 -1.45 -1.54 -1.37
CA MET A 315 -0.50 -2.45 -0.71
C MET A 315 0.73 -2.71 -1.58
N VAL A 316 0.53 -2.91 -2.89
CA VAL A 316 1.65 -3.08 -3.84
C VAL A 316 2.39 -1.76 -4.03
N LYS A 317 1.65 -0.65 -4.18
CA LYS A 317 2.24 0.68 -4.40
C LYS A 317 3.08 1.18 -3.22
N ASN A 318 2.70 0.85 -1.99
CA ASN A 318 3.41 1.29 -0.78
C ASN A 318 4.69 0.52 -0.50
N VAL A 319 5.04 -0.48 -1.30
CA VAL A 319 6.25 -1.28 -1.07
C VAL A 319 7.54 -0.48 -1.10
N VAL A 320 7.52 0.70 -1.72
CA VAL A 320 8.69 1.56 -1.86
C VAL A 320 8.86 2.53 -0.68
N ILE A 321 7.87 2.63 0.22
CA ILE A 321 7.84 3.58 1.34
C ILE A 321 7.73 2.90 2.71
N VAL A 322 7.77 3.70 3.78
CA VAL A 322 7.72 3.24 5.17
C VAL A 322 6.38 2.57 5.54
N PRO A 323 5.20 3.21 5.38
CA PRO A 323 3.93 2.63 5.79
C PRO A 323 3.41 1.59 4.81
N GLU A 324 2.71 0.57 5.32
CA GLU A 324 1.88 -0.33 4.53
C GLU A 324 0.67 0.37 3.88
N GLY A 325 0.00 -0.31 2.96
CA GLY A 325 -1.22 0.20 2.33
C GLY A 325 -2.40 0.29 3.31
N SER A 326 -3.11 1.42 3.32
CA SER A 326 -4.46 1.54 3.87
C SER A 326 -5.42 2.16 2.85
N LYS A 327 -6.72 2.03 3.09
CA LYS A 327 -7.72 2.77 2.32
C LYS A 327 -8.97 3.01 3.14
N GLY A 328 -9.51 4.22 3.06
CA GLY A 328 -10.81 4.55 3.63
C GLY A 328 -11.85 4.87 2.57
N GLY A 329 -13.12 4.73 2.96
CA GLY A 329 -14.22 5.29 2.20
C GLY A 329 -15.46 5.48 3.06
N PHE A 330 -16.26 6.49 2.71
CA PHE A 330 -17.52 6.77 3.40
C PHE A 330 -18.62 7.12 2.40
N VAL A 331 -19.86 6.91 2.84
CA VAL A 331 -21.08 7.21 2.07
C VAL A 331 -21.96 8.18 2.86
N VAL A 332 -22.55 9.14 2.15
CA VAL A 332 -23.56 10.04 2.70
C VAL A 332 -24.91 9.35 2.60
N ARG A 333 -25.44 8.85 3.72
CA ARG A 333 -26.67 8.03 3.72
C ARG A 333 -27.90 8.81 3.27
N ARG A 334 -27.92 10.11 3.56
CA ARG A 334 -29.02 11.03 3.23
C ARG A 334 -28.80 11.81 1.93
N ALA A 335 -27.94 11.33 1.03
CA ALA A 335 -27.59 12.06 -0.19
C ALA A 335 -28.81 12.42 -1.06
N ALA A 336 -29.85 11.56 -1.06
CA ALA A 336 -31.08 11.77 -1.80
C ALA A 336 -31.88 13.01 -1.33
N GLU A 337 -31.76 13.41 -0.05
CA GLU A 337 -32.43 14.60 0.51
C GLU A 337 -31.88 15.91 -0.11
N PHE A 338 -30.68 15.87 -0.69
CA PHE A 338 -30.00 17.01 -1.29
C PHE A 338 -30.00 16.96 -2.83
N ALA A 339 -30.83 16.11 -3.43
CA ALA A 339 -30.93 15.97 -4.88
C ALA A 339 -31.24 17.34 -5.52
N GLY A 340 -30.45 17.72 -6.54
CA GLY A 340 -30.57 19.02 -7.21
C GLY A 340 -29.86 20.20 -6.53
N ASN A 341 -29.27 20.01 -5.34
CA ASN A 341 -28.47 21.04 -4.67
C ASN A 341 -27.05 20.52 -4.34
N ALA A 342 -26.14 20.66 -5.32
CA ALA A 342 -24.78 20.17 -5.21
C ALA A 342 -23.97 20.85 -4.08
N ALA A 343 -24.25 22.12 -3.77
CA ALA A 343 -23.57 22.84 -2.69
C ALA A 343 -23.96 22.26 -1.32
N ALA A 344 -25.26 22.08 -1.07
CA ALA A 344 -25.74 21.49 0.18
C ALA A 344 -25.29 20.02 0.34
N LEU A 345 -25.28 19.24 -0.74
CA LEU A 345 -24.74 17.88 -0.70
C LEU A 345 -23.25 17.86 -0.33
N ARG A 346 -22.48 18.82 -0.83
CA ARG A 346 -21.05 18.95 -0.50
C ARG A 346 -20.85 19.34 0.97
N GLU A 347 -21.66 20.23 1.52
CA GLU A 347 -21.66 20.57 2.94
C GLU A 347 -21.99 19.36 3.82
N GLU A 348 -23.02 18.58 3.45
CA GLU A 348 -23.36 17.33 4.16
C GLU A 348 -22.19 16.32 4.08
N ALA A 349 -21.54 16.20 2.92
CA ALA A 349 -20.40 15.31 2.75
C ALA A 349 -19.21 15.72 3.65
N VAL A 350 -18.95 17.02 3.80
CA VAL A 350 -17.94 17.53 4.74
C VAL A 350 -18.31 17.13 6.17
N ALA A 351 -19.55 17.34 6.59
CA ALA A 351 -19.98 17.01 7.94
C ALA A 351 -19.94 15.49 8.22
N CYS A 352 -20.31 14.66 7.25
CA CYS A 352 -20.16 13.20 7.31
C CYS A 352 -18.68 12.78 7.40
N TYR A 353 -17.80 13.41 6.63
CA TYR A 353 -16.35 13.19 6.70
C TYR A 353 -15.79 13.52 8.08
N GLN A 354 -16.21 14.64 8.68
CA GLN A 354 -15.79 15.02 10.03
C GLN A 354 -16.21 13.98 11.07
N VAL A 355 -17.46 13.47 11.01
CA VAL A 355 -17.92 12.38 11.88
C VAL A 355 -17.09 11.12 11.68
N PHE A 356 -16.80 10.77 10.42
CA PHE A 356 -15.98 9.61 10.11
C PHE A 356 -14.57 9.71 10.71
N ILE A 357 -13.87 10.84 10.51
CA ILE A 357 -12.53 11.07 11.06
C ILE A 357 -12.54 11.04 12.59
N ARG A 358 -13.53 11.65 13.24
CA ARG A 358 -13.70 11.58 14.70
C ARG A 358 -13.87 10.15 15.19
N GLY A 359 -14.69 9.34 14.50
CA GLY A 359 -14.84 7.92 14.81
C GLY A 359 -13.54 7.11 14.67
N LEU A 360 -12.65 7.46 13.73
CA LEU A 360 -11.33 6.82 13.62
C LEU A 360 -10.43 7.22 14.81
N LEU A 361 -10.35 8.51 15.12
CA LEU A 361 -9.55 9.04 16.23
C LEU A 361 -10.07 8.60 17.60
N ASP A 362 -11.36 8.33 17.72
CA ASP A 362 -11.96 7.79 18.95
C ASP A 362 -11.36 6.45 19.37
N LEU A 363 -10.83 5.66 18.43
CA LEU A 363 -10.26 4.33 18.66
C LEU A 363 -8.72 4.29 18.62
N THR A 364 -8.07 5.38 18.21
CA THR A 364 -6.64 5.44 17.95
C THR A 364 -5.90 5.91 19.20
N ASP A 365 -4.78 5.25 19.54
CA ASP A 365 -3.94 5.70 20.67
C ASP A 365 -3.26 7.03 20.33
N ASN A 366 -2.91 7.85 21.33
CA ASN A 366 -2.16 9.08 21.12
C ASN A 366 -0.72 8.96 21.65
N ILE A 367 0.17 9.89 21.30
CA ILE A 367 1.49 10.02 21.92
C ILE A 367 1.56 11.33 22.69
N VAL A 368 1.72 11.25 24.00
CA VAL A 368 1.85 12.41 24.90
C VAL A 368 3.14 12.23 25.71
N GLU A 369 4.03 13.21 25.66
CA GLU A 369 5.35 13.16 26.34
C GLU A 369 6.12 11.86 26.04
N ASP A 370 6.19 11.48 24.76
CA ASP A 370 6.85 10.26 24.27
C ASP A 370 6.30 8.93 24.81
N ARG A 371 5.07 8.95 25.35
CA ARG A 371 4.36 7.75 25.82
C ARG A 371 3.06 7.55 25.06
N VAL A 372 2.75 6.29 24.74
CA VAL A 372 1.47 5.93 24.14
C VAL A 372 0.37 6.03 25.20
N VAL A 373 -0.67 6.80 24.90
CA VAL A 373 -1.83 7.02 25.77
C VAL A 373 -3.08 6.51 25.05
N PRO A 374 -3.82 5.53 25.62
CA PRO A 374 -5.05 5.03 25.01
C PRO A 374 -6.19 6.05 25.08
N PRO A 375 -7.17 6.00 24.16
CA PRO A 375 -8.34 6.86 24.22
C PRO A 375 -9.21 6.55 25.45
N ALA A 376 -9.76 7.60 26.06
CA ALA A 376 -10.60 7.46 27.25
C ALA A 376 -11.89 6.67 26.94
N GLY A 377 -12.28 5.77 27.85
CA GLY A 377 -13.49 4.96 27.71
C GLY A 377 -13.42 3.85 26.67
N VAL A 378 -12.21 3.45 26.25
CA VAL A 378 -11.99 2.38 25.26
C VAL A 378 -11.15 1.26 25.87
N VAL A 379 -11.69 0.05 25.86
CA VAL A 379 -10.94 -1.18 26.19
C VAL A 379 -10.16 -1.63 24.96
N ARG A 380 -8.87 -1.95 25.13
CA ARG A 380 -7.98 -2.42 24.08
C ARG A 380 -7.78 -3.93 24.19
N ARG A 381 -8.04 -4.66 23.11
CA ARG A 381 -7.74 -6.11 23.00
C ARG A 381 -6.56 -6.40 22.06
N ASP A 382 -5.88 -5.35 21.62
CA ASP A 382 -4.68 -5.35 20.81
C ASP A 382 -3.58 -4.49 21.48
N GLY A 383 -2.34 -4.63 21.00
CA GLY A 383 -1.23 -3.75 21.43
C GLY A 383 -1.35 -2.32 20.92
N ASP A 384 -0.39 -1.48 21.30
CA ASP A 384 -0.34 -0.05 20.96
C ASP A 384 -0.52 0.24 19.46
N ASP A 385 -1.38 1.21 19.18
CA ASP A 385 -1.77 1.63 17.83
C ASP A 385 -1.89 3.16 17.71
N PRO A 386 -0.79 3.92 17.87
CA PRO A 386 -0.83 5.37 17.83
C PRO A 386 -0.77 5.97 16.43
N TYR A 387 -0.48 5.15 15.40
CA TYR A 387 -0.23 5.65 14.05
C TYR A 387 -1.46 5.51 13.16
N LEU A 388 -2.06 6.65 12.82
CA LEU A 388 -3.13 6.76 11.83
C LEU A 388 -2.86 7.96 10.92
N VAL A 389 -2.58 7.70 9.64
CA VAL A 389 -2.41 8.76 8.62
C VAL A 389 -3.40 8.56 7.50
N VAL A 390 -4.06 9.64 7.12
CA VAL A 390 -5.03 9.67 6.03
C VAL A 390 -4.50 10.51 4.87
N ALA A 391 -5.08 10.33 3.68
CA ALA A 391 -4.83 11.20 2.54
C ALA A 391 -6.12 11.50 1.81
N ALA A 392 -6.08 12.48 0.91
CA ALA A 392 -7.20 12.73 0.01
C ALA A 392 -7.30 11.66 -1.09
N ASP A 393 -8.53 11.45 -1.58
CA ASP A 393 -8.86 10.64 -2.75
C ASP A 393 -9.99 11.33 -3.54
N LYS A 394 -10.63 10.62 -4.48
CA LYS A 394 -11.80 11.07 -5.23
C LYS A 394 -12.88 11.56 -4.26
N GLY A 395 -13.35 12.79 -4.51
CA GLY A 395 -14.38 13.46 -3.73
C GLY A 395 -13.88 14.18 -2.46
N THR A 396 -12.64 13.95 -2.04
CA THR A 396 -12.08 14.50 -0.77
C THR A 396 -10.80 15.33 -0.98
N ALA A 397 -10.47 15.70 -2.22
CA ALA A 397 -9.25 16.46 -2.58
C ALA A 397 -8.97 17.68 -1.67
N SER A 398 -10.01 18.41 -1.25
CA SER A 398 -9.86 19.61 -0.41
C SER A 398 -10.08 19.35 1.09
N PHE A 399 -10.13 18.08 1.53
CA PHE A 399 -10.52 17.72 2.91
C PHE A 399 -9.33 17.48 3.83
N SER A 400 -8.08 17.45 3.33
CA SER A 400 -6.89 17.21 4.16
C SER A 400 -6.75 18.23 5.29
N ASP A 401 -6.99 19.52 5.02
CA ASP A 401 -6.95 20.56 6.06
C ASP A 401 -8.04 20.37 7.12
N ILE A 402 -9.20 19.84 6.73
CA ILE A 402 -10.30 19.51 7.67
C ILE A 402 -9.86 18.37 8.60
N ALA A 403 -9.23 17.32 8.06
CA ALA A 403 -8.71 16.22 8.86
C ALA A 403 -7.59 16.67 9.81
N ASN A 404 -6.65 17.50 9.34
CA ASN A 404 -5.60 18.07 10.19
C ASN A 404 -6.19 18.97 11.29
N GLY A 405 -7.21 19.76 10.99
CA GLY A 405 -7.93 20.55 11.99
C GLY A 405 -8.56 19.70 13.09
N ILE A 406 -9.18 18.57 12.74
CA ILE A 406 -9.74 17.62 13.73
C ILE A 406 -8.62 16.95 14.54
N ALA A 407 -7.50 16.58 13.91
CA ALA A 407 -6.37 16.01 14.64
C ALA A 407 -5.82 16.99 15.69
N LEU A 408 -5.75 18.28 15.37
CA LEU A 408 -5.38 19.34 16.31
C LEU A 408 -6.43 19.52 17.43
N GLU A 409 -7.73 19.47 17.11
CA GLU A 409 -8.83 19.47 18.10
C GLU A 409 -8.68 18.33 19.12
N TYR A 410 -8.25 17.15 18.66
CA TYR A 410 -8.03 15.97 19.50
C TYR A 410 -6.69 16.01 20.26
N GLY A 411 -5.84 17.03 20.04
CA GLY A 411 -4.46 17.03 20.55
C GLY A 411 -3.65 15.84 20.05
N PHE A 412 -3.97 15.33 18.86
CA PHE A 412 -3.33 14.15 18.30
C PHE A 412 -1.89 14.45 17.90
N TRP A 413 -0.95 13.58 18.27
CA TRP A 413 0.49 13.83 18.22
C TRP A 413 1.05 14.13 16.82
N LEU A 414 0.38 13.62 15.77
CA LEU A 414 0.73 13.90 14.38
C LEU A 414 0.39 15.33 13.95
N GLY A 415 -0.56 16.01 14.60
CA GLY A 415 -0.97 17.37 14.23
C GLY A 415 -1.30 17.49 12.74
N ASP A 416 -0.58 18.35 12.02
CA ASP A 416 -0.74 18.58 10.58
C ASP A 416 -0.01 17.55 9.67
N ALA A 417 0.60 16.53 10.26
CA ALA A 417 1.07 15.32 9.58
C ALA A 417 -0.01 14.23 9.50
N PHE A 418 -1.16 14.41 10.17
CA PHE A 418 -2.26 13.43 10.18
C PHE A 418 -2.83 13.18 8.78
N ALA A 419 -2.99 14.24 7.99
CA ALA A 419 -3.42 14.19 6.61
C ALA A 419 -2.39 14.83 5.68
N SER A 420 -1.89 14.05 4.74
CA SER A 420 -0.94 14.52 3.71
C SER A 420 -1.64 15.28 2.58
N GLY A 421 -0.93 16.19 1.92
CA GLY A 421 -1.45 16.94 0.76
C GLY A 421 -2.44 18.05 1.13
N GLY A 422 -2.32 18.61 2.34
CA GLY A 422 -3.01 19.83 2.75
C GLY A 422 -2.35 21.10 2.19
N SER A 423 -2.82 22.26 2.65
CA SER A 423 -2.30 23.58 2.23
C SER A 423 -0.83 23.84 2.61
N VAL A 424 -0.35 23.15 3.65
CA VAL A 424 1.04 23.18 4.10
C VAL A 424 1.67 21.81 3.81
N GLY A 425 2.51 21.70 2.78
CA GLY A 425 3.06 20.43 2.29
C GLY A 425 3.72 20.56 0.92
N TYR A 426 4.04 19.44 0.29
CA TYR A 426 4.57 19.43 -1.07
C TYR A 426 3.42 19.38 -2.09
N ASP A 427 3.39 20.35 -2.99
CA ASP A 427 2.39 20.40 -4.07
C ASP A 427 2.84 19.46 -5.20
N HIS A 428 2.27 18.27 -5.24
CA HIS A 428 2.66 17.22 -6.20
C HIS A 428 2.49 17.67 -7.65
N LYS A 429 1.51 18.54 -7.95
CA LYS A 429 1.27 19.04 -9.31
C LYS A 429 2.32 20.06 -9.71
N LYS A 430 2.66 21.01 -8.82
CA LYS A 430 3.74 21.98 -9.07
C LYS A 430 5.09 21.30 -9.17
N MET A 431 5.33 20.30 -8.33
CA MET A 431 6.57 19.52 -8.33
C MET A 431 6.66 18.54 -9.51
N GLY A 432 5.50 18.17 -10.08
CA GLY A 432 5.35 17.19 -11.16
C GLY A 432 5.83 15.79 -10.78
N ILE A 433 5.89 15.47 -9.49
CA ILE A 433 6.70 14.35 -8.98
C ILE A 433 6.20 12.98 -9.44
N THR A 434 4.89 12.80 -9.58
CA THR A 434 4.30 11.56 -10.09
C THR A 434 4.67 11.33 -11.56
N ALA A 435 4.57 12.37 -12.39
CA ALA A 435 4.93 12.29 -13.80
C ALA A 435 6.45 12.09 -13.98
N ARG A 436 7.27 12.82 -13.21
CA ARG A 436 8.73 12.67 -13.21
C ARG A 436 9.16 11.27 -12.80
N GLY A 437 8.53 10.69 -11.77
CA GLY A 437 8.78 9.31 -11.33
C GLY A 437 8.46 8.29 -12.43
N ALA A 438 7.30 8.41 -13.08
CA ALA A 438 6.92 7.52 -14.17
C ALA A 438 7.82 7.70 -15.41
N TRP A 439 8.34 8.92 -15.61
CA TRP A 439 9.26 9.22 -16.69
C TRP A 439 10.65 8.57 -16.52
N GLU A 440 11.07 8.23 -15.29
CA GLU A 440 12.30 7.45 -15.10
C GLU A 440 12.19 6.04 -15.71
N SER A 441 10.99 5.43 -15.64
CA SER A 441 10.71 4.18 -16.35
C SER A 441 10.68 4.37 -17.86
N VAL A 442 10.04 5.44 -18.36
CA VAL A 442 10.04 5.76 -19.80
C VAL A 442 11.46 5.96 -20.31
N ARG A 443 12.29 6.74 -19.61
CA ARG A 443 13.71 6.95 -19.92
C ARG A 443 14.45 5.61 -20.06
N ARG A 444 14.23 4.70 -19.10
CA ARG A 444 14.83 3.36 -19.13
C ARG A 444 14.33 2.53 -20.32
N HIS A 445 13.03 2.52 -20.60
CA HIS A 445 12.45 1.82 -21.74
C HIS A 445 12.98 2.34 -23.08
N CYS A 446 13.07 3.65 -23.27
CA CYS A 446 13.67 4.26 -24.46
C CYS A 446 15.13 3.83 -24.63
N ARG A 447 15.91 3.93 -23.56
CA ARG A 447 17.34 3.59 -23.55
C ARG A 447 17.61 2.13 -23.87
N GLU A 448 16.82 1.21 -23.32
CA GLU A 448 16.89 -0.23 -23.62
C GLU A 448 16.55 -0.56 -25.07
N ARG A 449 15.96 0.38 -25.81
CA ARG A 449 15.70 0.28 -27.26
C ARG A 449 16.64 1.16 -28.10
N GLY A 450 17.67 1.73 -27.49
CA GLY A 450 18.65 2.57 -28.18
C GLY A 450 18.13 3.98 -28.53
N LEU A 451 17.10 4.46 -27.84
CA LEU A 451 16.58 5.83 -28.00
C LEU A 451 16.96 6.70 -26.80
N ASP A 452 17.49 7.89 -27.06
CA ASP A 452 17.64 8.94 -26.06
C ASP A 452 16.37 9.77 -25.95
N SER A 453 15.64 9.58 -24.85
CA SER A 453 14.39 10.30 -24.58
C SER A 453 14.50 11.83 -24.57
N GLN A 454 15.70 12.41 -24.52
CA GLN A 454 15.91 13.87 -24.49
C GLN A 454 16.34 14.45 -25.83
N HIS A 455 16.77 13.63 -26.79
CA HIS A 455 17.34 14.09 -28.05
C HIS A 455 16.71 13.43 -29.29
N ASP A 456 16.29 12.17 -29.19
CA ASP A 456 15.68 11.43 -30.30
C ASP A 456 14.16 11.64 -30.33
N PRO A 457 13.54 11.90 -31.50
CA PRO A 457 12.09 12.06 -31.60
C PRO A 457 11.32 10.84 -31.12
N ILE A 458 10.30 11.05 -30.28
CA ILE A 458 9.46 9.99 -29.70
C ILE A 458 8.02 10.16 -30.17
N ALA A 459 7.56 9.31 -31.09
CA ALA A 459 6.16 9.30 -31.48
C ALA A 459 5.31 8.85 -30.28
N THR A 460 4.36 9.68 -29.86
CA THR A 460 3.60 9.48 -28.62
C THR A 460 2.10 9.59 -28.84
N VAL A 461 1.35 8.63 -28.30
CA VAL A 461 -0.09 8.77 -28.04
C VAL A 461 -0.31 8.82 -26.53
N GLY A 462 -1.26 9.63 -26.07
CA GLY A 462 -1.50 9.78 -24.65
C GLY A 462 -2.97 9.73 -24.22
N VAL A 463 -3.21 9.36 -22.97
CA VAL A 463 -4.52 9.42 -22.34
C VAL A 463 -4.51 10.49 -21.26
N GLY A 464 -5.29 11.55 -21.44
CA GLY A 464 -5.36 12.72 -20.57
C GLY A 464 -5.36 14.04 -21.35
N ASP A 465 -5.20 15.14 -20.61
CA ASP A 465 -5.13 16.49 -21.17
C ASP A 465 -4.10 17.36 -20.42
N MET A 466 -3.70 18.47 -21.03
CA MET A 466 -2.65 19.35 -20.50
C MET A 466 -3.01 20.03 -19.17
N SER A 467 -4.27 20.08 -18.75
CA SER A 467 -4.63 20.59 -17.41
C SER A 467 -4.42 19.56 -16.29
N GLY A 468 -4.31 18.27 -16.66
CA GLY A 468 -4.08 17.16 -15.74
C GLY A 468 -2.68 17.19 -15.13
N ASP A 469 -2.57 16.80 -13.86
CA ASP A 469 -1.29 16.74 -13.14
C ASP A 469 -0.29 15.82 -13.86
N VAL A 470 -0.63 14.53 -13.99
CA VAL A 470 0.29 13.53 -14.55
C VAL A 470 0.49 13.73 -16.05
N PHE A 471 -0.60 13.90 -16.80
CA PHE A 471 -0.52 14.06 -18.25
C PHE A 471 0.25 15.33 -18.63
N GLY A 472 -0.16 16.47 -18.07
CA GLY A 472 0.40 17.77 -18.37
C GLY A 472 1.88 17.84 -18.03
N ASN A 473 2.27 17.43 -16.81
CA ASN A 473 3.67 17.38 -16.43
C ASN A 473 4.46 16.43 -17.33
N GLY A 474 3.97 15.20 -17.57
CA GLY A 474 4.66 14.19 -18.37
C GLY A 474 4.97 14.65 -19.79
N MET A 475 4.01 15.33 -20.42
CA MET A 475 4.19 15.89 -21.76
C MET A 475 5.20 17.05 -21.82
N LEU A 476 5.68 17.56 -20.69
CA LEU A 476 6.69 18.63 -20.64
C LEU A 476 8.10 18.14 -20.29
N LEU A 477 8.28 16.85 -19.95
CA LEU A 477 9.54 16.29 -19.46
C LEU A 477 10.57 15.98 -20.56
N SER A 478 10.17 16.02 -21.82
CA SER A 478 11.09 15.85 -22.94
C SER A 478 10.74 16.80 -24.09
N PRO A 479 11.74 17.51 -24.65
CA PRO A 479 11.55 18.29 -25.85
C PRO A 479 11.36 17.43 -27.10
N SER A 480 11.71 16.14 -27.05
CA SER A 480 11.67 15.23 -28.20
C SER A 480 10.32 14.55 -28.40
N ILE A 481 9.35 14.79 -27.51
CA ILE A 481 8.00 14.23 -27.64
C ILE A 481 7.32 14.79 -28.87
N ARG A 482 6.95 13.91 -29.80
CA ARG A 482 6.02 14.17 -30.91
C ARG A 482 4.66 13.59 -30.55
N LEU A 483 3.78 14.44 -30.00
CA LEU A 483 2.44 14.02 -29.59
C LEU A 483 1.54 13.91 -30.83
N LEU A 484 1.28 12.68 -31.28
CA LEU A 484 0.48 12.41 -32.49
C LEU A 484 -1.02 12.34 -32.22
N GLY A 485 -1.39 12.00 -30.98
CA GLY A 485 -2.79 11.96 -30.58
C GLY A 485 -2.95 11.84 -29.07
N ALA A 486 -4.05 12.36 -28.55
CA ALA A 486 -4.43 12.21 -27.16
C ALA A 486 -5.94 12.25 -26.97
N PHE A 487 -6.45 11.76 -25.85
CA PHE A 487 -7.87 11.93 -25.53
C PHE A 487 -8.11 12.03 -24.02
N ASP A 488 -9.12 12.79 -23.63
CA ASP A 488 -9.65 12.84 -22.26
C ASP A 488 -11.14 12.45 -22.24
N HIS A 489 -11.88 12.85 -21.20
CA HIS A 489 -13.32 12.62 -21.12
C HIS A 489 -14.14 13.57 -22.02
N ARG A 490 -13.53 14.60 -22.60
CA ARG A 490 -14.19 15.68 -23.36
C ARG A 490 -13.83 15.66 -24.84
N HIS A 491 -12.56 15.45 -25.16
CA HIS A 491 -11.98 15.71 -26.47
C HIS A 491 -11.03 14.59 -26.93
N ILE A 492 -10.84 14.54 -28.24
CA ILE A 492 -9.80 13.77 -28.94
C ILE A 492 -8.93 14.78 -29.68
N PHE A 493 -7.64 14.81 -29.37
CA PHE A 493 -6.59 15.55 -30.05
C PHE A 493 -5.92 14.64 -31.08
N LEU A 494 -5.75 15.13 -32.30
CA LEU A 494 -5.02 14.46 -33.37
C LEU A 494 -4.04 15.44 -34.00
N ASP A 495 -2.81 15.01 -34.20
CA ASP A 495 -1.78 15.73 -34.96
C ASP A 495 -0.87 14.70 -35.66
N PRO A 496 -1.30 14.10 -36.78
CA PRO A 496 -0.60 12.97 -37.39
C PRO A 496 0.75 13.36 -38.01
N ALA A 497 0.98 14.66 -38.24
CA ALA A 497 2.22 15.20 -38.77
C ALA A 497 2.60 16.49 -38.03
N PRO A 498 2.96 16.41 -36.73
CA PRO A 498 3.21 17.59 -35.93
C PRO A 498 4.30 18.46 -36.54
N LEU A 499 4.18 19.77 -36.31
CA LEU A 499 5.23 20.75 -36.61
C LEU A 499 6.51 20.44 -35.80
N ALA A 500 7.52 21.31 -35.93
CA ALA A 500 8.75 21.18 -35.16
C ALA A 500 8.46 21.05 -33.65
N ALA A 501 9.22 20.19 -32.97
CA ALA A 501 8.89 19.75 -31.62
C ALA A 501 8.87 20.90 -30.59
N ASP A 502 9.66 21.96 -30.83
CA ASP A 502 9.69 23.20 -30.06
C ASP A 502 8.37 23.98 -30.14
N ILE A 503 7.71 24.00 -31.30
CA ILE A 503 6.39 24.64 -31.49
C ILE A 503 5.33 23.91 -30.65
N GLY A 504 5.25 22.58 -30.81
CA GLY A 504 4.31 21.77 -30.03
C GLY A 504 4.60 21.80 -28.52
N LEU A 505 5.87 21.86 -28.12
CA LEU A 505 6.25 22.02 -26.72
C LEU A 505 5.85 23.39 -26.17
N ALA A 506 6.10 24.47 -26.92
CA ALA A 506 5.70 25.82 -26.51
C ALA A 506 4.19 25.92 -26.31
N GLU A 507 3.41 25.32 -27.20
CA GLU A 507 1.94 25.32 -27.10
C GLU A 507 1.44 24.48 -25.91
N ARG A 508 2.00 23.29 -25.70
CA ARG A 508 1.71 22.47 -24.50
C ARG A 508 2.04 23.22 -23.20
N ARG A 509 3.17 23.93 -23.13
CA ARG A 509 3.53 24.79 -21.98
C ARG A 509 2.50 25.91 -21.77
N ARG A 510 2.04 26.56 -22.84
CA ARG A 510 1.01 27.60 -22.77
C ARG A 510 -0.30 27.05 -22.21
N LEU A 511 -0.74 25.86 -22.65
CA LEU A 511 -1.95 25.22 -22.15
C LEU A 511 -1.83 24.80 -20.69
N PHE A 512 -0.69 24.23 -20.29
CA PHE A 512 -0.45 23.81 -18.91
C PHE A 512 -0.46 24.99 -17.92
N GLY A 513 0.04 26.16 -18.33
CA GLY A 513 0.11 27.36 -17.49
C GLY A 513 -1.23 28.09 -17.29
N GLN A 514 -2.31 27.68 -17.94
CA GLN A 514 -3.63 28.32 -17.80
C GLN A 514 -4.40 27.77 -16.59
N ALA A 515 -5.15 28.64 -15.92
CA ALA A 515 -5.94 28.27 -14.74
C ALA A 515 -7.02 27.22 -15.05
N ALA A 516 -7.62 27.30 -16.24
CA ALA A 516 -8.51 26.29 -16.80
C ALA A 516 -8.18 26.15 -18.28
N SER A 517 -7.84 24.94 -18.71
CA SER A 517 -7.58 24.63 -20.11
C SER A 517 -8.10 23.25 -20.47
N SER A 518 -8.21 23.02 -21.77
CA SER A 518 -8.60 21.77 -22.39
C SER A 518 -7.93 21.66 -23.75
N TRP A 519 -8.09 20.51 -24.40
CA TRP A 519 -7.64 20.37 -25.79
C TRP A 519 -8.30 21.39 -26.72
N ALA A 520 -9.53 21.85 -26.46
CA ALA A 520 -10.19 22.85 -27.30
C ALA A 520 -9.48 24.21 -27.32
N ASP A 521 -8.61 24.48 -26.34
CA ASP A 521 -7.82 25.71 -26.26
C ASP A 521 -6.53 25.63 -27.07
N TYR A 522 -6.20 24.46 -27.66
CA TYR A 522 -5.00 24.26 -28.48
C TYR A 522 -5.06 25.08 -29.77
N ARG A 523 -4.04 25.90 -30.02
CA ARG A 523 -3.99 26.82 -31.16
C ARG A 523 -3.87 26.08 -32.49
N SER A 524 -4.73 26.44 -33.44
CA SER A 524 -4.73 25.90 -34.80
C SER A 524 -3.39 26.09 -35.52
N GLU A 525 -2.68 27.18 -35.24
CA GLU A 525 -1.39 27.50 -35.88
C GLU A 525 -0.24 26.60 -35.39
N ALA A 526 -0.45 25.92 -34.25
CA ALA A 526 0.51 24.98 -33.67
C ALA A 526 0.22 23.52 -34.05
N LEU A 527 -0.84 23.26 -34.84
CA LEU A 527 -1.17 21.94 -35.37
C LEU A 527 -0.46 21.71 -36.71
N GLY A 528 0.00 20.49 -36.93
CA GLY A 528 0.47 20.05 -38.22
C GLY A 528 -0.65 19.82 -39.24
N PRO A 529 -0.29 19.55 -40.51
CA PRO A 529 -1.27 19.20 -41.53
C PRO A 529 -2.13 17.99 -41.13
N GLY A 530 -3.45 18.15 -41.22
CA GLY A 530 -4.41 17.11 -40.84
C GLY A 530 -4.64 16.97 -39.32
N GLY A 531 -4.08 17.87 -38.52
CA GLY A 531 -4.35 17.95 -37.08
C GLY A 531 -5.68 18.61 -36.75
N GLY A 532 -6.24 18.27 -35.58
CA GLY A 532 -7.53 18.77 -35.14
C GLY A 532 -7.88 18.33 -33.73
N VAL A 533 -8.83 19.06 -33.12
CA VAL A 533 -9.41 18.72 -31.82
C VAL A 533 -10.91 18.49 -32.00
N HIS A 534 -11.38 17.35 -31.52
CA HIS A 534 -12.74 16.87 -31.74
C HIS A 534 -13.44 16.55 -30.43
N SER A 535 -14.75 16.82 -30.34
CA SER A 535 -15.55 16.49 -29.16
C SER A 535 -15.89 15.01 -29.08
N ARG A 536 -15.75 14.41 -27.90
CA ARG A 536 -16.22 13.04 -27.62
C ARG A 536 -17.74 12.91 -27.57
N GLN A 537 -18.45 14.03 -27.47
CA GLN A 537 -19.92 14.05 -27.50
C GLN A 537 -20.47 14.14 -28.93
N ALA A 538 -19.60 14.30 -29.93
CA ALA A 538 -20.02 14.32 -31.32
C ALA A 538 -20.55 12.94 -31.75
N ARG A 539 -21.59 12.92 -32.59
CA ARG A 539 -22.08 11.66 -33.18
C ARG A 539 -21.04 11.03 -34.11
N HIS A 540 -20.35 11.87 -34.88
CA HIS A 540 -19.29 11.49 -35.79
C HIS A 540 -18.21 12.58 -35.83
N ILE A 541 -17.01 12.17 -36.21
CA ILE A 541 -15.82 13.00 -36.41
C ILE A 541 -15.36 12.80 -37.85
N ASP A 542 -15.13 13.90 -38.56
CA ASP A 542 -14.50 13.88 -39.87
C ASP A 542 -12.97 13.89 -39.70
N ILE A 543 -12.32 12.82 -40.16
CA ILE A 543 -10.90 12.53 -40.02
C ILE A 543 -10.21 12.82 -41.35
N GLY A 544 -9.18 13.66 -41.31
CA GLY A 544 -8.34 13.96 -42.46
C GLY A 544 -7.57 12.74 -42.98
N GLU A 545 -7.23 12.74 -44.27
CA GLU A 545 -6.64 11.58 -44.94
C GLU A 545 -5.34 11.08 -44.29
N THR A 546 -4.46 11.98 -43.84
CA THR A 546 -3.21 11.63 -43.15
C THR A 546 -3.47 10.91 -41.81
N ALA A 547 -4.39 11.42 -41.00
CA ALA A 547 -4.79 10.78 -39.74
C ALA A 547 -5.48 9.44 -39.99
N ARG A 548 -6.33 9.36 -41.02
CA ARG A 548 -7.05 8.14 -41.41
C ARG A 548 -6.06 7.03 -41.81
N GLN A 549 -5.05 7.35 -42.61
CA GLN A 549 -4.02 6.40 -43.05
C GLN A 549 -3.16 5.91 -41.87
N TRP A 550 -2.67 6.82 -41.02
CA TRP A 550 -1.87 6.45 -39.85
C TRP A 550 -2.64 5.57 -38.85
N LEU A 551 -3.90 5.91 -38.56
CA LEU A 551 -4.75 5.16 -37.64
C LEU A 551 -5.32 3.87 -38.26
N GLY A 552 -5.21 3.69 -39.58
CA GLY A 552 -5.79 2.56 -40.30
C GLY A 552 -7.32 2.57 -40.28
N LEU A 553 -7.95 3.74 -40.27
CA LEU A 553 -9.41 3.88 -40.22
C LEU A 553 -10.05 3.60 -41.60
N PRO A 554 -11.14 2.81 -41.66
CA PRO A 554 -11.74 2.38 -42.92
C PRO A 554 -12.52 3.49 -43.64
N ALA A 555 -12.95 4.53 -42.92
CA ALA A 555 -13.71 5.66 -43.45
C ALA A 555 -13.15 6.98 -42.91
N SER A 556 -13.44 8.08 -43.63
CA SER A 556 -13.12 9.43 -43.17
C SER A 556 -14.11 9.96 -42.13
N ARG A 557 -15.26 9.29 -41.93
CA ARG A 557 -16.27 9.67 -40.94
C ARG A 557 -16.43 8.54 -39.92
N CYS A 558 -15.94 8.75 -38.71
CA CYS A 558 -15.90 7.75 -37.65
C CYS A 558 -16.63 8.24 -36.40
N THR A 559 -17.05 7.33 -35.54
CA THR A 559 -17.49 7.66 -34.17
C THR A 559 -16.28 8.00 -33.29
N PRO A 560 -16.45 8.78 -32.21
CA PRO A 560 -15.36 9.05 -31.26
C PRO A 560 -14.70 7.79 -30.71
N ASP A 561 -15.48 6.75 -30.39
CA ASP A 561 -14.96 5.50 -29.80
C ASP A 561 -14.12 4.70 -30.81
N GLU A 562 -14.47 4.71 -32.10
CA GLU A 562 -13.63 4.12 -33.16
C GLU A 562 -12.27 4.82 -33.25
N VAL A 563 -12.24 6.15 -33.15
CA VAL A 563 -10.99 6.94 -33.18
C VAL A 563 -10.14 6.67 -31.94
N VAL A 564 -10.74 6.62 -30.75
CA VAL A 564 -10.03 6.30 -29.50
C VAL A 564 -9.44 4.88 -29.55
N THR A 565 -10.23 3.91 -30.02
CA THR A 565 -9.78 2.53 -30.21
C THR A 565 -8.60 2.46 -31.18
N ALA A 566 -8.64 3.23 -32.27
CA ALA A 566 -7.55 3.29 -33.23
C ALA A 566 -6.29 3.96 -32.66
N LEU A 567 -6.44 5.01 -31.85
CA LEU A 567 -5.34 5.66 -31.12
C LEU A 567 -4.64 4.70 -30.17
N LEU A 568 -5.39 3.92 -29.39
CA LEU A 568 -4.81 2.91 -28.49
C LEU A 568 -4.01 1.85 -29.26
N ARG A 569 -4.41 1.53 -30.49
CA ARG A 569 -3.73 0.57 -31.37
C ARG A 569 -2.65 1.19 -32.25
N ALA A 570 -2.44 2.51 -32.19
CA ALA A 570 -1.55 3.20 -33.10
C ALA A 570 -0.10 2.69 -33.00
N GLU A 571 0.60 2.73 -34.13
CA GLU A 571 2.04 2.45 -34.15
C GLU A 571 2.79 3.70 -33.70
N VAL A 572 3.37 3.64 -32.49
CA VAL A 572 4.08 4.73 -31.82
C VAL A 572 5.19 4.20 -30.93
N ASP A 573 6.13 5.04 -30.53
CA ASP A 573 7.18 4.64 -29.58
C ASP A 573 6.65 4.55 -28.15
N LEU A 574 5.77 5.48 -27.76
CA LEU A 574 5.25 5.61 -26.40
C LEU A 574 3.72 5.74 -26.37
N LEU A 575 3.07 4.89 -25.56
CA LEU A 575 1.73 5.13 -25.05
C LEU A 575 1.83 5.68 -23.62
N TRP A 576 1.48 6.95 -23.42
CA TRP A 576 1.53 7.61 -22.12
C TRP A 576 0.16 7.65 -21.43
N LEU A 577 0.02 6.98 -20.30
CA LEU A 577 -1.22 6.97 -19.53
C LEU A 577 -1.16 8.01 -18.41
N GLY A 578 -1.75 9.18 -18.65
CA GLY A 578 -1.86 10.26 -17.64
C GLY A 578 -3.27 10.43 -17.06
N GLY A 579 -4.25 9.68 -17.55
CA GLY A 579 -5.66 9.66 -17.11
C GLY A 579 -6.07 8.29 -16.58
N ILE A 580 -7.08 8.27 -15.71
CA ILE A 580 -7.59 7.06 -15.06
C ILE A 580 -8.56 6.32 -15.99
N GLY A 581 -8.40 5.00 -16.10
CA GLY A 581 -9.32 4.10 -16.80
C GLY A 581 -8.60 2.84 -17.26
N THR A 582 -9.32 1.71 -17.35
CA THR A 582 -8.74 0.46 -17.86
C THR A 582 -9.02 0.30 -19.34
N TYR A 583 -8.05 0.74 -20.15
CA TYR A 583 -8.11 0.81 -21.61
C TYR A 583 -7.61 -0.46 -22.30
N VAL A 584 -6.82 -1.29 -21.60
CA VAL A 584 -6.25 -2.50 -22.19
C VAL A 584 -6.45 -3.70 -21.26
N LYS A 585 -6.89 -4.82 -21.83
CA LYS A 585 -7.03 -6.12 -21.16
C LYS A 585 -6.29 -7.21 -21.94
N ALA A 586 -6.15 -8.41 -21.35
CA ALA A 586 -5.72 -9.57 -22.11
C ALA A 586 -6.82 -10.03 -23.08
N SER A 587 -6.43 -10.66 -24.19
CA SER A 587 -7.36 -11.20 -25.19
C SER A 587 -8.32 -12.27 -24.64
N ASP A 588 -7.96 -12.94 -23.56
CA ASP A 588 -8.75 -13.97 -22.87
C ASP A 588 -9.59 -13.45 -21.70
N GLU A 589 -9.59 -12.13 -21.46
CA GLU A 589 -10.49 -11.45 -20.52
C GLU A 589 -11.72 -10.92 -21.29
N ARG A 590 -12.90 -10.99 -20.69
CA ARG A 590 -14.09 -10.31 -21.21
C ARG A 590 -14.17 -8.90 -20.66
N HIS A 591 -14.80 -7.98 -21.42
CA HIS A 591 -14.92 -6.58 -20.99
C HIS A 591 -15.63 -6.45 -19.64
N GLU A 592 -16.69 -7.24 -19.42
CA GLU A 592 -17.50 -7.19 -18.20
C GLU A 592 -16.74 -7.67 -16.95
N GLN A 593 -15.64 -8.43 -17.14
CA GLN A 593 -14.81 -8.94 -16.04
C GLN A 593 -13.85 -7.89 -15.49
N VAL A 594 -13.55 -6.83 -16.26
CA VAL A 594 -12.56 -5.80 -15.89
C VAL A 594 -13.09 -4.86 -14.80
N GLY A 595 -14.40 -4.64 -14.75
CA GLY A 595 -15.04 -3.81 -13.74
C GLY A 595 -15.08 -2.30 -14.02
N ASP A 596 -14.63 -1.86 -15.20
CA ASP A 596 -14.66 -0.46 -15.65
C ASP A 596 -15.62 -0.27 -16.84
N ARG A 597 -16.92 -0.27 -16.54
CA ARG A 597 -17.97 -0.24 -17.58
C ARG A 597 -17.92 0.99 -18.48
N ALA A 598 -17.41 2.12 -17.98
CA ALA A 598 -17.34 3.36 -18.74
C ALA A 598 -16.40 3.26 -19.95
N ASN A 599 -15.42 2.35 -19.89
CA ASN A 599 -14.43 2.14 -20.94
C ASN A 599 -14.66 0.84 -21.72
N ASP A 600 -15.76 0.11 -21.50
CA ASP A 600 -16.00 -1.20 -22.16
C ASP A 600 -16.00 -1.07 -23.70
N GLY A 601 -16.65 -0.03 -24.25
CA GLY A 601 -16.77 0.18 -25.69
C GLY A 601 -15.50 0.65 -26.41
N LEU A 602 -14.48 1.11 -25.67
CA LEU A 602 -13.20 1.62 -26.19
C LEU A 602 -11.99 0.75 -25.81
N ARG A 603 -12.17 -0.21 -24.90
CA ARG A 603 -11.09 -1.07 -24.41
C ARG A 603 -10.58 -1.99 -25.53
N VAL A 604 -9.28 -2.19 -25.58
CA VAL A 604 -8.62 -3.06 -26.56
C VAL A 604 -7.91 -4.24 -25.91
N ASP A 605 -7.61 -5.25 -26.72
CA ASP A 605 -6.76 -6.37 -26.32
C ASP A 605 -5.29 -5.99 -26.42
N ALA A 606 -4.50 -6.42 -25.45
CA ALA A 606 -3.07 -6.12 -25.38
C ALA A 606 -2.31 -6.69 -26.59
N SER A 607 -2.77 -7.82 -27.14
CA SER A 607 -2.27 -8.42 -28.38
C SER A 607 -2.42 -7.52 -29.63
N THR A 608 -3.28 -6.49 -29.58
CA THR A 608 -3.50 -5.54 -30.69
C THR A 608 -2.66 -4.27 -30.59
N LEU A 609 -1.91 -4.09 -29.49
CA LEU A 609 -1.07 -2.92 -29.30
C LEU A 609 0.16 -2.95 -30.20
N ARG A 610 0.45 -1.81 -30.82
CA ARG A 610 1.64 -1.61 -31.66
C ARG A 610 2.64 -0.62 -31.07
N CYS A 611 2.34 -0.03 -29.91
CA CYS A 611 3.28 0.83 -29.22
C CYS A 611 4.51 0.04 -28.77
N ARG A 612 5.70 0.65 -28.79
CA ARG A 612 6.96 -0.02 -28.36
C ARG A 612 7.16 -0.04 -26.84
N SER A 613 6.62 0.97 -26.16
CA SER A 613 6.68 1.12 -24.71
C SER A 613 5.41 1.80 -24.18
N VAL A 614 5.11 1.53 -22.92
CA VAL A 614 4.01 2.14 -22.17
C VAL A 614 4.58 2.80 -20.92
N GLY A 615 4.18 4.04 -20.64
CA GLY A 615 4.42 4.71 -19.37
C GLY A 615 3.13 4.84 -18.58
N GLU A 616 3.02 4.15 -17.45
CA GLU A 616 1.82 4.16 -16.61
C GLU A 616 1.88 5.23 -15.51
N GLY A 617 1.77 6.50 -15.91
CA GLY A 617 1.71 7.62 -14.96
C GLY A 617 0.43 7.65 -14.11
N ALA A 618 -0.69 7.16 -14.65
CA ALA A 618 -1.97 7.01 -13.96
C ALA A 618 -2.18 5.56 -13.49
N ASN A 619 -3.14 5.37 -12.58
CA ASN A 619 -3.48 4.03 -12.09
C ASN A 619 -4.43 3.30 -13.06
N LEU A 620 -4.32 1.98 -13.10
CA LEU A 620 -5.26 1.04 -13.72
C LEU A 620 -5.43 1.16 -15.23
N GLY A 621 -4.40 1.64 -15.95
CA GLY A 621 -4.39 1.71 -17.41
C GLY A 621 -4.61 0.36 -18.09
N PHE A 622 -4.01 -0.68 -17.52
CA PHE A 622 -4.05 -2.06 -17.98
C PHE A 622 -4.57 -2.99 -16.87
N THR A 623 -5.23 -4.08 -17.28
CA THR A 623 -5.34 -5.26 -16.39
C THR A 623 -3.96 -5.89 -16.22
N GLN A 624 -3.73 -6.60 -15.11
CA GLN A 624 -2.43 -7.28 -14.91
C GLN A 624 -2.14 -8.30 -16.02
N ARG A 625 -3.16 -9.05 -16.46
CA ARG A 625 -3.01 -10.02 -17.56
C ARG A 625 -2.71 -9.31 -18.88
N GLY A 626 -3.33 -8.15 -19.14
CA GLY A 626 -3.04 -7.33 -20.31
C GLY A 626 -1.58 -6.83 -20.33
N ARG A 627 -1.03 -6.44 -19.18
CA ARG A 627 0.41 -6.08 -19.09
C ARG A 627 1.31 -7.26 -19.47
N ILE A 628 0.97 -8.45 -18.99
CA ILE A 628 1.75 -9.67 -19.26
C ILE A 628 1.66 -10.05 -20.73
N GLU A 629 0.47 -10.04 -21.34
CA GLU A 629 0.28 -10.34 -22.77
C GLU A 629 1.08 -9.35 -23.64
N TYR A 630 1.03 -8.04 -23.35
CA TYR A 630 1.82 -7.03 -24.06
C TYR A 630 3.33 -7.24 -23.88
N ALA A 631 3.78 -7.56 -22.66
CA ALA A 631 5.19 -7.83 -22.39
C ALA A 631 5.69 -9.10 -23.10
N LEU A 632 4.87 -10.16 -23.16
CA LEU A 632 5.19 -11.39 -23.90
C LEU A 632 5.31 -11.16 -25.42
N ALA A 633 4.63 -10.14 -25.95
CA ALA A 633 4.75 -9.70 -27.34
C ALA A 633 5.97 -8.79 -27.61
N GLY A 634 6.80 -8.50 -26.60
CA GLY A 634 8.00 -7.66 -26.72
C GLY A 634 7.78 -6.17 -26.42
N GLY A 635 6.59 -5.82 -25.92
CA GLY A 635 6.28 -4.50 -25.39
C GLY A 635 7.02 -4.22 -24.07
N ARG A 636 7.45 -2.98 -23.86
CA ARG A 636 8.10 -2.55 -22.61
C ARG A 636 7.07 -1.88 -21.69
N ILE A 637 6.77 -2.52 -20.57
CA ILE A 637 5.80 -2.05 -19.58
C ILE A 637 6.20 -2.53 -18.18
N ASN A 638 6.02 -1.69 -17.17
CA ASN A 638 6.03 -2.09 -15.76
C ASN A 638 4.58 -2.09 -15.23
N THR A 639 4.40 -2.28 -13.92
CA THR A 639 3.10 -1.96 -13.29
C THR A 639 3.04 -0.49 -12.92
N ASP A 640 1.88 0.14 -13.02
CA ASP A 640 1.57 1.46 -12.47
C ASP A 640 2.14 1.72 -11.06
N ALA A 641 2.09 0.71 -10.17
CA ALA A 641 2.64 0.77 -8.81
C ALA A 641 4.15 1.07 -8.75
N ILE A 642 4.90 0.80 -9.82
CA ILE A 642 6.33 1.12 -9.95
C ILE A 642 6.50 2.50 -10.60
N ASP A 643 5.82 2.72 -11.72
CA ASP A 643 5.98 3.94 -12.52
C ASP A 643 5.49 5.18 -11.74
N ASN A 644 4.27 5.15 -11.21
CA ASN A 644 3.66 6.33 -10.57
C ASN A 644 3.88 6.40 -9.05
N ALA A 645 4.89 5.70 -8.54
CA ALA A 645 5.21 5.64 -7.12
C ALA A 645 5.72 6.99 -6.56
N GLY A 646 6.18 7.91 -7.42
CA GLY A 646 6.76 9.19 -6.98
C GLY A 646 5.81 10.02 -6.10
N GLY A 647 4.51 10.01 -6.40
CA GLY A 647 3.52 10.71 -5.58
C GLY A 647 3.34 10.11 -4.17
N VAL A 648 3.37 8.78 -4.03
CA VAL A 648 3.25 8.16 -2.70
C VAL A 648 4.53 8.33 -1.88
N ASN A 649 5.68 8.27 -2.55
CA ASN A 649 7.01 8.43 -1.95
C ASN A 649 7.26 9.87 -1.48
N CYS A 650 6.99 10.88 -2.31
CA CYS A 650 7.08 12.29 -1.90
C CYS A 650 6.28 12.57 -0.63
N SER A 651 5.11 11.96 -0.54
CA SER A 651 4.22 12.18 0.57
C SER A 651 4.59 11.37 1.82
N ASP A 652 5.35 10.28 1.69
CA ASP A 652 5.99 9.59 2.81
C ASP A 652 7.08 10.49 3.44
N HIS A 653 7.94 11.07 2.61
CA HIS A 653 8.91 12.07 3.06
C HIS A 653 8.22 13.27 3.72
N GLU A 654 7.12 13.79 3.16
CA GLU A 654 6.35 14.88 3.78
C GLU A 654 5.92 14.55 5.21
N VAL A 655 5.32 13.38 5.42
CA VAL A 655 4.81 12.97 6.73
C VAL A 655 5.96 12.79 7.72
N ASN A 656 7.03 12.09 7.36
CA ASN A 656 8.17 11.88 8.25
C ASN A 656 8.91 13.20 8.58
N ILE A 657 9.05 14.11 7.61
CA ILE A 657 9.60 15.44 7.85
C ILE A 657 8.69 16.23 8.81
N LYS A 658 7.37 16.20 8.62
CA LYS A 658 6.44 16.90 9.52
C LYS A 658 6.43 16.30 10.93
N ILE A 659 6.52 14.99 11.09
CA ILE A 659 6.65 14.32 12.40
C ILE A 659 7.91 14.85 13.12
N LEU A 660 9.05 14.85 12.43
CA LEU A 660 10.31 15.35 12.94
C LEU A 660 10.23 16.83 13.34
N LEU A 661 9.73 17.68 12.44
CA LEU A 661 9.62 19.11 12.69
C LEU A 661 8.60 19.43 13.79
N GLY A 662 7.51 18.68 13.87
CA GLY A 662 6.52 18.79 14.94
C GLY A 662 7.11 18.49 16.33
N ARG A 663 8.05 17.54 16.42
CA ARG A 663 8.83 17.30 17.65
C ARG A 663 9.70 18.52 17.99
N ALA A 664 10.40 19.08 17.01
CA ALA A 664 11.23 20.27 17.21
C ALA A 664 10.42 21.51 17.64
N GLN A 665 9.22 21.67 17.11
CA GLN A 665 8.28 22.72 17.48
C GLN A 665 7.78 22.57 18.92
N ARG A 666 7.35 21.35 19.32
CA ARG A 666 6.93 21.09 20.71
C ARG A 666 8.06 21.31 21.71
N GLY A 667 9.31 21.04 21.32
CA GLY A 667 10.50 21.35 22.10
C GLY A 667 10.93 22.82 22.10
N GLY A 668 10.17 23.72 21.46
CA GLY A 668 10.43 25.16 21.43
C GLY A 668 11.62 25.61 20.54
N ARG A 669 12.24 24.70 19.77
CA ARG A 669 13.39 25.03 18.90
C ARG A 669 12.98 25.64 17.57
N LEU A 670 11.72 25.48 17.17
CA LEU A 670 11.21 25.94 15.88
C LEU A 670 9.82 26.56 16.06
N ASP A 671 9.62 27.75 15.50
CA ASP A 671 8.28 28.33 15.37
C ASP A 671 7.59 27.85 14.07
N GLU A 672 6.30 28.10 13.93
CA GLU A 672 5.51 27.68 12.77
C GLU A 672 5.99 28.30 11.45
N ALA A 673 6.37 29.58 11.46
CA ALA A 673 6.81 30.28 10.26
C ALA A 673 8.12 29.70 9.71
N ARG A 674 9.10 29.47 10.59
CA ARG A 674 10.39 28.85 10.25
C ARG A 674 10.22 27.40 9.83
N ARG A 675 9.31 26.65 10.47
CA ARG A 675 8.97 25.28 10.06
C ARG A 675 8.47 25.23 8.62
N ASN A 676 7.52 26.09 8.28
CA ASN A 676 6.90 26.12 6.96
C ASN A 676 7.88 26.65 5.88
N ALA A 677 8.78 27.56 6.23
CA ALA A 677 9.87 27.98 5.36
C ALA A 677 10.83 26.82 5.05
N LEU A 678 11.32 26.13 6.10
CA LEU A 678 12.23 25.00 5.94
C LEU A 678 11.62 23.88 5.08
N LEU A 679 10.35 23.54 5.28
CA LEU A 679 9.66 22.53 4.47
C LEU A 679 9.70 22.88 2.97
N ARG A 680 9.44 24.15 2.62
CA ARG A 680 9.49 24.64 1.23
C ARG A 680 10.90 24.61 0.65
N ASP A 681 11.90 25.02 1.42
CA ASP A 681 13.30 25.08 0.97
C ASP A 681 13.87 23.69 0.61
N MET A 682 13.30 22.63 1.18
CA MET A 682 13.73 21.24 0.91
C MET A 682 13.05 20.58 -0.30
N THR A 683 12.15 21.27 -1.01
CA THR A 683 11.31 20.68 -2.08
C THR A 683 12.12 19.95 -3.15
N ASP A 684 13.18 20.58 -3.67
CA ASP A 684 13.99 20.00 -4.76
C ASP A 684 14.82 18.80 -4.30
N GLU A 685 15.32 18.82 -3.06
CA GLU A 685 16.08 17.70 -2.51
C GLU A 685 15.17 16.50 -2.22
N VAL A 686 13.96 16.74 -1.70
CA VAL A 686 12.93 15.69 -1.57
C VAL A 686 12.58 15.11 -2.94
N ALA A 687 12.48 15.94 -3.99
CA ALA A 687 12.28 15.45 -5.35
C ALA A 687 13.42 14.51 -5.80
N ALA A 688 14.67 14.87 -5.52
CA ALA A 688 15.83 14.06 -5.88
C ALA A 688 15.84 12.71 -5.15
N LEU A 689 15.50 12.69 -3.85
CA LEU A 689 15.40 11.45 -3.06
C LEU A 689 14.32 10.51 -3.63
N VAL A 690 13.14 11.05 -3.94
CA VAL A 690 12.03 10.30 -4.53
C VAL A 690 12.39 9.72 -5.90
N LEU A 691 12.94 10.55 -6.79
CA LEU A 691 13.29 10.11 -8.14
C LEU A 691 14.42 9.08 -8.15
N ARG A 692 15.36 9.18 -7.21
CA ARG A 692 16.40 8.17 -7.01
C ARG A 692 15.78 6.81 -6.69
N ASP A 693 14.76 6.75 -5.84
CA ASP A 693 14.07 5.49 -5.57
C ASP A 693 13.31 4.97 -6.82
N ASN A 694 12.52 5.81 -7.51
CA ASN A 694 11.86 5.42 -8.77
C ASN A 694 12.85 4.82 -9.80
N TYR A 695 13.99 5.47 -9.96
CA TYR A 695 15.09 5.01 -10.80
C TYR A 695 15.58 3.61 -10.40
N LEU A 696 15.84 3.38 -9.11
CA LEU A 696 16.38 2.10 -8.61
C LEU A 696 15.37 0.95 -8.74
N GLN A 697 14.08 1.21 -8.57
CA GLN A 697 13.03 0.20 -8.76
C GLN A 697 12.96 -0.25 -10.23
N SER A 698 12.99 0.72 -11.16
CA SER A 698 12.99 0.42 -12.59
C SER A 698 14.25 -0.32 -13.03
N LEU A 699 15.41 0.05 -12.47
CA LEU A 699 16.67 -0.66 -12.66
C LEU A 699 16.57 -2.11 -12.17
N ALA A 700 16.03 -2.34 -10.97
CA ALA A 700 15.89 -3.69 -10.39
C ALA A 700 15.09 -4.63 -11.31
N LEU A 701 14.03 -4.12 -11.95
CA LEU A 701 13.25 -4.90 -12.93
C LEU A 701 14.04 -5.23 -14.18
N SER A 702 14.85 -4.30 -14.70
CA SER A 702 15.71 -4.56 -15.87
C SER A 702 16.80 -5.58 -15.57
N LEU A 703 17.41 -5.53 -14.39
CA LEU A 703 18.37 -6.54 -13.95
C LEU A 703 17.72 -7.91 -13.78
N ALA A 704 16.50 -7.96 -13.23
CA ALA A 704 15.75 -9.19 -13.06
C ALA A 704 15.30 -9.78 -14.40
N GLU A 705 14.84 -8.95 -15.34
CA GLU A 705 14.44 -9.36 -16.69
C GLU A 705 15.63 -9.92 -17.49
N ALA A 706 16.79 -9.27 -17.44
CA ALA A 706 18.00 -9.71 -18.13
C ALA A 706 18.46 -11.12 -17.72
N CYS A 707 18.16 -11.53 -16.48
CA CYS A 707 18.48 -12.88 -15.97
C CYS A 707 17.25 -13.79 -15.84
N ALA A 708 16.06 -13.36 -16.28
CA ALA A 708 14.81 -14.03 -15.96
C ALA A 708 14.75 -15.51 -16.41
N PRO A 709 15.25 -15.90 -17.61
CA PRO A 709 15.28 -17.30 -18.01
C PRO A 709 16.13 -18.17 -17.07
N ALA A 710 17.33 -17.69 -16.72
CA ALA A 710 18.25 -18.41 -15.83
C ALA A 710 17.73 -18.47 -14.38
N GLN A 711 16.91 -17.50 -13.97
CA GLN A 711 16.36 -17.40 -12.61
C GLN A 711 14.94 -17.98 -12.47
N LEU A 712 14.35 -18.60 -13.50
CA LEU A 712 12.96 -19.07 -13.47
C LEU A 712 12.67 -20.02 -12.30
N ASP A 713 13.56 -20.98 -12.03
CA ASP A 713 13.39 -21.92 -10.91
C ASP A 713 13.52 -21.24 -9.55
N ARG A 714 14.38 -20.20 -9.44
CA ARG A 714 14.51 -19.36 -8.24
C ARG A 714 13.21 -18.59 -7.99
N HIS A 715 12.63 -17.99 -9.03
CA HIS A 715 11.33 -17.32 -8.94
C HIS A 715 10.19 -18.27 -8.58
N LEU A 716 10.14 -19.48 -9.17
CA LEU A 716 9.11 -20.48 -8.83
C LEU A 716 9.16 -20.89 -7.35
N ARG A 717 10.37 -21.12 -6.80
CA ARG A 717 10.53 -21.42 -5.37
C ARG A 717 10.01 -20.29 -4.48
N LEU A 718 10.30 -19.05 -4.86
CA LEU A 718 9.85 -17.86 -4.15
C LEU A 718 8.31 -17.73 -4.17
N ILE A 719 7.67 -17.93 -5.34
CA ILE A 719 6.20 -17.94 -5.46
C ILE A 719 5.59 -18.99 -4.52
N ARG A 720 6.10 -20.22 -4.57
CA ARG A 720 5.63 -21.31 -3.72
C ARG A 720 5.89 -21.07 -2.23
N ARG A 721 6.94 -20.32 -1.86
CA ARG A 721 7.16 -19.90 -0.47
C ARG A 721 6.05 -18.97 -0.01
N PHE A 722 5.78 -17.91 -0.76
CA PHE A 722 4.74 -16.93 -0.40
C PHE A 722 3.34 -17.54 -0.37
N GLU A 723 3.06 -18.54 -1.20
CA GLU A 723 1.79 -19.26 -1.13
C GLU A 723 1.68 -20.12 0.13
N ARG A 724 2.76 -20.83 0.48
CA ARG A 724 2.79 -21.64 1.72
C ARG A 724 2.66 -20.79 2.98
N SER A 725 3.20 -19.57 2.98
CA SER A 725 3.04 -18.63 4.10
C SER A 725 1.72 -17.85 4.06
N GLY A 726 0.90 -18.01 3.01
CA GLY A 726 -0.36 -17.30 2.84
C GLY A 726 -0.21 -15.81 2.50
N GLU A 727 0.99 -15.37 2.13
CA GLU A 727 1.28 -13.98 1.75
C GLU A 727 0.79 -13.65 0.34
N ILE A 728 0.71 -14.65 -0.55
CA ILE A 728 0.22 -14.48 -1.91
C ILE A 728 -0.78 -15.57 -2.29
N ASP A 729 -1.79 -15.18 -3.06
CA ASP A 729 -2.56 -16.08 -3.91
C ASP A 729 -2.14 -15.78 -5.35
N ARG A 730 -1.48 -16.74 -6.02
CA ARG A 730 -0.87 -16.49 -7.35
C ARG A 730 -1.90 -16.04 -8.38
N ARG A 731 -3.14 -16.52 -8.30
CA ARG A 731 -4.22 -16.16 -9.21
C ARG A 731 -4.67 -14.72 -8.98
N VAL A 732 -4.81 -14.32 -7.71
CA VAL A 732 -5.15 -12.94 -7.34
C VAL A 732 -4.04 -11.95 -7.71
N ALA A 733 -2.78 -12.38 -7.62
CA ALA A 733 -1.61 -11.59 -7.97
C ALA A 733 -1.30 -11.55 -9.48
N GLY A 734 -1.95 -12.41 -10.28
CA GLY A 734 -1.69 -12.52 -11.71
C GLY A 734 -0.31 -13.12 -12.03
N LEU A 735 0.16 -14.05 -11.21
CA LEU A 735 1.38 -14.83 -11.44
C LEU A 735 1.07 -16.15 -12.15
N PRO A 736 2.02 -16.70 -12.93
CA PRO A 736 1.79 -17.90 -13.73
C PRO A 736 1.58 -19.15 -12.86
N ASP A 737 0.73 -20.05 -13.34
CA ASP A 737 0.60 -21.40 -12.79
C ASP A 737 1.77 -22.31 -13.23
N ASP A 738 1.77 -23.54 -12.73
CA ASP A 738 2.87 -24.48 -12.98
C ASP A 738 2.97 -24.88 -14.47
N ASP A 739 1.84 -24.92 -15.20
CA ASP A 739 1.79 -25.22 -16.64
C ASP A 739 2.39 -24.08 -17.47
N ALA A 740 2.02 -22.82 -17.16
CA ALA A 740 2.61 -21.64 -17.78
C ALA A 740 4.12 -21.54 -17.51
N ILE A 741 4.57 -21.89 -16.30
CA ILE A 741 6.00 -21.95 -15.97
C ILE A 741 6.70 -23.04 -16.79
N ALA A 742 6.10 -24.23 -16.94
CA ALA A 742 6.67 -25.30 -17.75
C ALA A 742 6.80 -24.90 -19.23
N ALA A 743 5.77 -24.26 -19.80
CA ALA A 743 5.80 -23.74 -21.15
C ALA A 743 6.90 -22.69 -21.37
N ARG A 744 7.09 -21.78 -20.39
CA ARG A 744 8.17 -20.79 -20.43
C ARG A 744 9.55 -21.42 -20.37
N ARG A 745 9.74 -22.42 -19.51
CA ARG A 745 11.00 -23.19 -19.43
C ARG A 745 11.33 -23.83 -20.77
N ALA A 746 10.37 -24.48 -21.42
CA ALA A 746 10.55 -25.10 -22.73
C ALA A 746 10.89 -24.06 -23.83
N ALA A 747 10.38 -22.84 -23.70
CA ALA A 747 10.64 -21.73 -24.62
C ALA A 747 11.90 -20.90 -24.27
N GLY A 748 12.67 -21.27 -23.23
CA GLY A 748 13.83 -20.50 -22.77
C GLY A 748 13.47 -19.10 -22.24
N ARG A 749 12.26 -18.90 -21.71
CA ARG A 749 11.77 -17.62 -21.19
C ARG A 749 11.62 -17.63 -19.69
N GLY A 750 11.74 -16.45 -19.07
CA GLY A 750 11.52 -16.23 -17.64
C GLY A 750 10.16 -15.61 -17.31
N LEU A 751 10.07 -14.99 -16.13
CA LEU A 751 8.98 -14.06 -15.80
C LEU A 751 9.14 -12.75 -16.58
N THR A 752 8.01 -12.12 -16.91
CA THR A 752 7.95 -10.80 -17.56
C THR A 752 8.11 -9.67 -16.53
N ARG A 753 8.43 -8.45 -16.97
CA ARG A 753 8.57 -7.28 -16.06
C ARG A 753 7.35 -7.05 -15.16
N PRO A 754 6.08 -7.13 -15.64
CA PRO A 754 4.92 -6.98 -14.77
C PRO A 754 4.83 -8.05 -13.67
N GLU A 755 5.28 -9.28 -13.94
CA GLU A 755 5.30 -10.36 -12.94
C GLU A 755 6.47 -10.20 -11.96
N LEU A 756 7.63 -9.77 -12.47
CA LEU A 756 8.79 -9.43 -11.64
C LEU A 756 8.48 -8.26 -10.71
N ALA A 757 7.70 -7.27 -11.15
CA ALA A 757 7.26 -6.15 -10.31
C ALA A 757 6.36 -6.62 -9.15
N VAL A 758 5.44 -7.55 -9.41
CA VAL A 758 4.65 -8.20 -8.37
C VAL A 758 5.57 -8.94 -7.39
N LEU A 759 6.49 -9.77 -7.89
CA LEU A 759 7.38 -10.56 -7.04
C LEU A 759 8.34 -9.69 -6.21
N LEU A 760 8.84 -8.60 -6.80
CA LEU A 760 9.63 -7.56 -6.13
C LEU A 760 8.84 -6.95 -4.97
N ALA A 761 7.56 -6.62 -5.20
CA ALA A 761 6.72 -6.02 -4.19
C ALA A 761 6.50 -6.96 -2.99
N TYR A 762 6.06 -8.20 -3.23
CA TYR A 762 5.83 -9.16 -2.14
C TYR A 762 7.11 -9.49 -1.37
N THR A 763 8.26 -9.56 -2.06
CA THR A 763 9.55 -9.79 -1.39
C THR A 763 9.89 -8.70 -0.39
N LYS A 764 9.76 -7.43 -0.79
CA LYS A 764 10.06 -6.30 0.09
C LYS A 764 9.08 -6.21 1.25
N LEU A 765 7.78 -6.48 1.02
CA LEU A 765 6.79 -6.52 2.09
C LEU A 765 7.14 -7.59 3.13
N SER A 766 7.49 -8.80 2.67
CA SER A 766 7.88 -9.93 3.51
C SER A 766 9.15 -9.60 4.33
N LEU A 767 10.23 -9.22 3.65
CA LEU A 767 11.51 -8.91 4.28
C LEU A 767 11.43 -7.75 5.26
N ARG A 768 10.66 -6.69 4.94
CA ARG A 768 10.48 -5.56 5.85
C ARG A 768 9.79 -5.97 7.14
N ARG A 769 8.79 -6.86 7.08
CA ARG A 769 8.11 -7.40 8.26
C ARG A 769 9.09 -8.17 9.15
N GLU A 770 9.86 -9.09 8.58
CA GLU A 770 10.82 -9.92 9.33
C GLU A 770 11.98 -9.09 9.89
N ILE A 771 12.54 -8.16 9.10
CA ILE A 771 13.62 -7.26 9.55
C ILE A 771 13.12 -6.32 10.66
N LEU A 772 11.93 -5.74 10.52
CA LEU A 772 11.36 -4.85 11.55
C LEU A 772 11.10 -5.58 12.87
N ALA A 773 10.81 -6.89 12.82
CA ALA A 773 10.63 -7.73 14.00
C ALA A 773 11.96 -8.14 14.68
N SER A 774 13.11 -7.88 14.04
CA SER A 774 14.45 -8.22 14.54
C SER A 774 15.13 -7.05 15.26
N ASP A 775 16.35 -7.27 15.75
CA ASP A 775 17.24 -6.24 16.32
C ASP A 775 18.08 -5.50 15.26
N LEU A 776 17.98 -5.89 13.96
CA LEU A 776 18.74 -5.26 12.88
C LEU A 776 18.54 -3.74 12.82
N PRO A 777 17.32 -3.18 12.93
CA PRO A 777 17.12 -1.73 12.84
C PRO A 777 17.76 -0.93 13.99
N ASP A 778 18.17 -1.59 15.08
CA ASP A 778 18.82 -0.94 16.22
C ASP A 778 20.34 -0.87 16.08
N ASP A 779 20.93 -1.55 15.09
CA ASP A 779 22.37 -1.57 14.87
C ASP A 779 22.90 -0.15 14.56
N PRO A 780 23.95 0.33 15.26
CA PRO A 780 24.51 1.67 15.04
C PRO A 780 24.97 1.95 13.61
N LEU A 781 25.35 0.92 12.83
CA LEU A 781 25.78 1.10 11.44
C LEU A 781 24.69 1.80 10.59
N PHE A 782 23.41 1.49 10.86
CA PHE A 782 22.31 2.02 10.06
C PHE A 782 21.93 3.46 10.41
N GLU A 783 22.63 4.12 11.33
CA GLU A 783 22.46 5.56 11.57
C GLU A 783 22.73 6.37 10.30
N ARG A 784 23.73 5.98 9.50
CA ARG A 784 24.01 6.61 8.21
C ARG A 784 22.84 6.47 7.24
N ASP A 785 22.24 5.29 7.19
CA ASP A 785 21.09 4.99 6.32
C ASP A 785 19.83 5.75 6.79
N LEU A 786 19.63 5.88 8.11
CA LEU A 786 18.56 6.71 8.71
C LEU A 786 18.73 8.19 8.36
N LEU A 787 19.93 8.75 8.53
CA LEU A 787 20.20 10.16 8.21
C LEU A 787 20.01 10.40 6.70
N ALA A 788 20.47 9.48 5.85
CA ALA A 788 20.37 9.60 4.39
C ALA A 788 18.92 9.60 3.87
N TYR A 789 17.95 9.11 4.65
CA TYR A 789 16.52 9.23 4.33
C TYR A 789 16.03 10.68 4.33
N PHE A 790 16.62 11.55 5.16
CA PHE A 790 16.21 12.94 5.30
C PHE A 790 17.06 13.88 4.41
N PRO A 791 16.49 15.00 3.94
CA PRO A 791 17.23 16.03 3.21
C PRO A 791 18.31 16.71 4.07
N THR A 792 19.34 17.24 3.41
CA THR A 792 20.55 17.83 3.99
C THR A 792 20.27 18.80 5.14
N PRO A 793 19.34 19.78 5.02
CA PRO A 793 19.08 20.71 6.09
C PRO A 793 18.65 20.05 7.41
N LEU A 794 17.95 18.91 7.35
CA LEU A 794 17.54 18.16 8.54
C LEU A 794 18.68 17.31 9.09
N ARG A 795 19.52 16.75 8.23
CA ARG A 795 20.69 15.96 8.65
C ARG A 795 21.66 16.81 9.46
N GLU A 796 21.89 18.05 9.04
CA GLU A 796 22.84 18.96 9.68
C GLU A 796 22.24 19.67 10.90
N GLY A 797 20.97 20.11 10.82
CA GLY A 797 20.33 20.90 11.88
C GLY A 797 19.53 20.12 12.93
N PHE A 798 19.13 18.88 12.63
CA PHE A 798 18.15 18.12 13.41
C PHE A 798 18.54 16.64 13.60
N ALA A 799 19.83 16.30 13.56
CA ALA A 799 20.32 14.91 13.69
C ALA A 799 19.79 14.19 14.94
N ASP A 800 19.73 14.86 16.10
CA ASP A 800 19.21 14.26 17.33
C ASP A 800 17.70 13.98 17.26
N ASP A 801 16.93 14.81 16.55
CA ASP A 801 15.51 14.53 16.30
C ASP A 801 15.31 13.37 15.34
N ILE A 802 16.19 13.23 14.34
CA ILE A 802 16.21 12.07 13.45
C ILE A 802 16.46 10.80 14.27
N ARG A 803 17.44 10.81 15.19
CA ARG A 803 17.73 9.67 16.08
C ARG A 803 16.55 9.33 17.00
N ALA A 804 15.81 10.34 17.45
CA ALA A 804 14.62 10.17 18.29
C ALA A 804 13.32 10.00 17.49
N HIS A 805 13.38 9.83 16.17
CA HIS A 805 12.19 9.75 15.33
C HIS A 805 11.33 8.52 15.71
N PRO A 806 10.01 8.67 15.95
CA PRO A 806 9.16 7.54 16.37
C PRO A 806 9.13 6.36 15.41
N LEU A 807 9.35 6.63 14.11
CA LEU A 807 9.43 5.61 13.05
C LEU A 807 10.88 5.27 12.65
N ARG A 808 11.87 5.51 13.51
CA ARG A 808 13.29 5.24 13.20
C ARG A 808 13.49 3.81 12.70
N ARG A 809 12.89 2.83 13.38
CA ARG A 809 13.03 1.40 13.06
C ARG A 809 12.42 1.07 11.70
N GLU A 810 11.24 1.61 11.42
CA GLU A 810 10.52 1.42 10.16
C GLU A 810 11.26 2.08 8.99
N ILE A 811 11.81 3.28 9.17
CA ILE A 811 12.64 3.96 8.17
C ILE A 811 13.89 3.12 7.84
N ILE A 812 14.61 2.64 8.85
CA ILE A 812 15.81 1.83 8.66
C ILE A 812 15.46 0.52 7.95
N ALA A 813 14.42 -0.20 8.40
CA ALA A 813 13.99 -1.45 7.78
C ALA A 813 13.66 -1.25 6.29
N THR A 814 12.90 -0.21 5.96
CA THR A 814 12.58 0.14 4.56
C THR A 814 13.83 0.50 3.76
N ALA A 815 14.74 1.31 4.31
CA ALA A 815 15.97 1.71 3.63
C ALA A 815 16.89 0.51 3.33
N VAL A 816 17.08 -0.39 4.29
CA VAL A 816 17.90 -1.60 4.14
C VAL A 816 17.28 -2.54 3.10
N VAL A 817 15.98 -2.81 3.19
CA VAL A 817 15.26 -3.67 2.23
C VAL A 817 15.32 -3.09 0.82
N ASN A 818 15.07 -1.79 0.65
CA ASN A 818 15.17 -1.14 -0.66
C ASN A 818 16.60 -1.19 -1.21
N SER A 819 17.62 -0.89 -0.39
CA SER A 819 19.03 -0.98 -0.80
C SER A 819 19.39 -2.38 -1.28
N MET A 820 19.02 -3.42 -0.52
CA MET A 820 19.33 -4.81 -0.84
C MET A 820 18.55 -5.27 -2.07
N VAL A 821 17.23 -5.28 -2.00
CA VAL A 821 16.39 -5.91 -3.02
C VAL A 821 16.53 -5.21 -4.39
N ASN A 822 16.72 -3.89 -4.43
CA ASN A 822 16.94 -3.18 -5.70
C ASN A 822 18.25 -3.55 -6.40
N ARG A 823 19.24 -4.10 -5.68
CA ARG A 823 20.56 -4.46 -6.22
C ARG A 823 20.71 -5.95 -6.47
N VAL A 824 20.25 -6.78 -5.54
CA VAL A 824 20.44 -8.25 -5.60
C VAL A 824 19.18 -9.05 -5.94
N GLY A 825 18.04 -8.38 -6.07
CA GLY A 825 16.79 -8.95 -6.59
C GLY A 825 16.03 -9.86 -5.61
N SER A 826 14.81 -10.22 -6.02
CA SER A 826 13.78 -10.81 -5.15
C SER A 826 14.15 -12.16 -4.51
N GLY A 827 14.87 -13.03 -5.23
CA GLY A 827 15.19 -14.36 -4.72
C GLY A 827 16.48 -14.43 -3.90
N PHE A 828 17.12 -13.30 -3.57
CA PHE A 828 18.47 -13.29 -2.95
C PHE A 828 18.48 -13.91 -1.57
N VAL A 829 17.57 -13.47 -0.71
CA VAL A 829 17.53 -13.92 0.68
C VAL A 829 17.30 -15.44 0.73
N ASP A 830 16.29 -15.93 0.00
CA ASP A 830 16.01 -17.36 -0.12
C ASP A 830 17.21 -18.20 -0.59
N GLU A 831 18.02 -17.67 -1.50
CA GLU A 831 19.22 -18.36 -1.98
C GLU A 831 20.33 -18.37 -0.93
N MET A 832 20.53 -17.25 -0.22
CA MET A 832 21.54 -17.15 0.85
C MET A 832 21.19 -18.01 2.06
N GLN A 833 19.91 -18.17 2.38
CA GLN A 833 19.43 -19.03 3.48
C GLN A 833 19.77 -20.50 3.22
N GLY A 834 19.53 -20.96 1.98
CA GLY A 834 19.75 -22.36 1.59
C GLY A 834 19.17 -23.35 2.62
N ASP A 835 19.95 -24.38 2.95
CA ASP A 835 19.61 -25.35 4.01
C ASP A 835 20.14 -24.93 5.40
N ALA A 836 20.91 -23.83 5.49
CA ALA A 836 21.59 -23.39 6.72
C ALA A 836 20.66 -22.64 7.68
N ALA A 837 19.40 -22.41 7.28
CA ALA A 837 18.34 -21.79 8.08
C ALA A 837 18.71 -20.41 8.67
N TYR A 838 19.55 -19.62 7.98
CA TYR A 838 19.81 -18.24 8.35
C TYR A 838 18.51 -17.43 8.37
N SER A 839 18.35 -16.53 9.32
CA SER A 839 17.23 -15.58 9.33
C SER A 839 17.39 -14.50 8.25
N ASP A 840 16.28 -13.88 7.85
CA ASP A 840 16.28 -12.76 6.92
C ASP A 840 17.18 -11.60 7.42
N ALA A 841 17.16 -11.37 8.73
CA ALA A 841 18.00 -10.38 9.39
C ALA A 841 19.50 -10.71 9.27
N GLU A 842 19.90 -11.98 9.47
CA GLU A 842 21.31 -12.38 9.31
C GLU A 842 21.81 -12.24 7.87
N VAL A 843 20.98 -12.56 6.88
CA VAL A 843 21.32 -12.32 5.47
C VAL A 843 21.48 -10.83 5.20
N ALA A 844 20.60 -9.99 5.74
CA ALA A 844 20.72 -8.54 5.63
C ALA A 844 21.99 -8.00 6.32
N ARG A 845 22.37 -8.51 7.51
CA ARG A 845 23.66 -8.18 8.18
C ARG A 845 24.84 -8.48 7.27
N ALA A 846 24.89 -9.70 6.73
CA ALA A 846 25.98 -10.12 5.85
C ALA A 846 26.04 -9.29 4.57
N TYR A 847 24.90 -8.97 3.96
CA TYR A 847 24.83 -8.05 2.82
C TYR A 847 25.37 -6.65 3.18
N SER A 848 25.03 -6.11 4.35
CA SER A 848 25.52 -4.80 4.81
C SER A 848 27.03 -4.79 5.04
N VAL A 849 27.61 -5.86 5.61
CA VAL A 849 29.07 -6.02 5.71
C VAL A 849 29.71 -5.93 4.32
N VAL A 850 29.21 -6.71 3.36
CA VAL A 850 29.76 -6.76 1.99
C VAL A 850 29.64 -5.40 1.29
N ARG A 851 28.48 -4.75 1.41
CA ARG A 851 28.22 -3.41 0.85
C ARG A 851 29.29 -2.41 1.28
N ASP A 852 29.62 -2.39 2.56
CA ASP A 852 30.54 -1.40 3.13
C ASP A 852 32.01 -1.80 2.99
N VAL A 853 32.35 -3.11 3.07
CA VAL A 853 33.73 -3.61 2.86
C VAL A 853 34.24 -3.31 1.44
N PHE A 854 33.40 -3.50 0.42
CA PHE A 854 33.76 -3.25 -0.98
C PHE A 854 33.42 -1.83 -1.48
N ASP A 855 32.86 -0.97 -0.62
CA ASP A 855 32.33 0.35 -0.98
C ASP A 855 31.42 0.31 -2.23
N LEU A 856 30.49 -0.65 -2.25
CA LEU A 856 29.59 -0.87 -3.39
C LEU A 856 28.68 0.34 -3.64
N CYS A 857 28.37 1.12 -2.60
CA CYS A 857 27.59 2.35 -2.74
C CYS A 857 28.30 3.38 -3.64
N ALA A 858 29.61 3.61 -3.47
CA ALA A 858 30.36 4.51 -4.33
C ALA A 858 30.42 3.97 -5.77
N PHE A 859 30.67 2.68 -5.92
CA PHE A 859 30.67 2.02 -7.23
C PHE A 859 29.34 2.20 -7.98
N TRP A 860 28.22 1.90 -7.34
CA TRP A 860 26.90 2.04 -7.97
C TRP A 860 26.56 3.49 -8.32
N ARG A 861 26.91 4.47 -7.48
CA ARG A 861 26.72 5.90 -7.82
C ARG A 861 27.52 6.28 -9.06
N ARG A 862 28.74 5.74 -9.24
CA ARG A 862 29.53 5.97 -10.46
C ARG A 862 28.83 5.39 -11.69
N LEU A 863 28.24 4.19 -11.59
CA LEU A 863 27.43 3.61 -12.67
C LEU A 863 26.22 4.47 -13.02
N GLU A 864 25.50 4.99 -12.02
CA GLU A 864 24.36 5.89 -12.21
C GLU A 864 24.75 7.14 -13.02
N THR A 865 25.91 7.75 -12.74
CA THR A 865 26.37 8.94 -13.48
C THR A 865 26.81 8.66 -14.91
N LEU A 866 27.28 7.44 -15.18
CA LEU A 866 27.76 7.03 -16.51
C LEU A 866 26.64 6.44 -17.36
N GLU A 867 25.47 6.18 -16.78
CA GLU A 867 24.42 5.45 -17.47
C GLU A 867 24.05 6.14 -18.79
N ALA A 868 23.78 7.44 -18.79
CA ALA A 868 23.44 8.17 -20.01
C ALA A 868 24.52 8.12 -21.13
N GLN A 869 25.77 7.82 -20.78
CA GLN A 869 26.91 7.87 -21.71
C GLN A 869 27.29 6.50 -22.28
N LEU A 870 26.90 5.41 -21.62
CA LEU A 870 27.27 4.05 -21.99
C LEU A 870 26.13 3.29 -22.66
N PRO A 871 26.38 2.26 -23.48
CA PRO A 871 25.34 1.36 -23.98
C PRO A 871 24.53 0.70 -22.85
N ALA A 872 23.24 0.43 -23.08
CA ALA A 872 22.36 -0.17 -22.07
C ALA A 872 22.85 -1.56 -21.62
N GLU A 873 23.35 -2.37 -22.56
CA GLU A 873 23.89 -3.70 -22.31
C GLU A 873 25.15 -3.65 -21.44
N ALA A 874 26.06 -2.70 -21.71
CA ALA A 874 27.29 -2.51 -20.95
C ALA A 874 26.99 -2.19 -19.48
N ILE A 875 26.10 -1.22 -19.22
CA ILE A 875 25.67 -0.85 -17.86
C ILE A 875 24.98 -2.02 -17.15
N THR A 876 24.10 -2.73 -17.84
CA THR A 876 23.41 -3.90 -17.29
C THR A 876 24.41 -4.97 -16.87
N GLY A 877 25.40 -5.26 -17.73
CA GLY A 877 26.48 -6.19 -17.44
C GLY A 877 27.29 -5.81 -16.20
N LEU A 878 27.63 -4.53 -16.03
CA LEU A 878 28.35 -4.04 -14.84
C LEU A 878 27.55 -4.22 -13.56
N TYR A 879 26.25 -3.94 -13.58
CA TYR A 879 25.38 -4.18 -12.43
C TYR A 879 25.25 -5.67 -12.11
N LEU A 880 25.07 -6.53 -13.11
CA LEU A 880 24.99 -7.98 -12.91
C LEU A 880 26.30 -8.55 -12.37
N ALA A 881 27.46 -8.08 -12.84
CA ALA A 881 28.75 -8.47 -12.28
C ALA A 881 28.87 -8.08 -10.79
N SER A 882 28.41 -6.88 -10.43
CA SER A 882 28.41 -6.43 -9.03
C SER A 882 27.45 -7.26 -8.16
N ARG A 883 26.32 -7.70 -8.73
CA ARG A 883 25.37 -8.60 -8.06
C ARG A 883 26.00 -9.96 -7.78
N SER A 884 26.70 -10.54 -8.75
CA SER A 884 27.41 -11.82 -8.57
C SER A 884 28.49 -11.73 -7.49
N LEU A 885 29.27 -10.64 -7.46
CA LEU A 885 30.21 -10.40 -6.35
C LEU A 885 29.46 -10.34 -5.01
N THR A 886 28.38 -9.57 -4.95
CA THR A 886 27.60 -9.39 -3.72
C THR A 886 27.02 -10.72 -3.22
N GLU A 887 26.50 -11.56 -4.11
CA GLU A 887 25.99 -12.91 -3.79
C GLU A 887 27.08 -13.82 -3.23
N ALA A 888 28.22 -13.93 -3.92
CA ALA A 888 29.33 -14.77 -3.47
C ALA A 888 29.93 -14.28 -2.13
N ALA A 889 30.13 -12.97 -2.01
CA ALA A 889 30.68 -12.34 -0.81
C ALA A 889 29.73 -12.44 0.39
N THR A 890 28.42 -12.29 0.18
CA THR A 890 27.45 -12.41 1.28
C THR A 890 27.42 -13.83 1.82
N LEU A 891 27.42 -14.83 0.93
CA LEU A 891 27.49 -16.23 1.33
C LEU A 891 28.80 -16.54 2.10
N TRP A 892 29.92 -15.94 1.69
CA TRP A 892 31.18 -16.07 2.41
C TRP A 892 31.08 -15.49 3.84
N VAL A 893 30.52 -14.30 4.01
CA VAL A 893 30.33 -13.68 5.34
C VAL A 893 29.40 -14.52 6.21
N LEU A 894 28.32 -15.05 5.63
CA LEU A 894 27.39 -15.93 6.36
C LEU A 894 28.09 -17.19 6.89
N ARG A 895 29.02 -17.77 6.12
CA ARG A 895 29.73 -19.00 6.47
C ARG A 895 30.92 -18.78 7.41
N ASN A 896 31.62 -17.66 7.28
CA ASN A 896 32.93 -17.44 7.92
C ASN A 896 32.96 -16.27 8.92
N GLY A 897 31.91 -15.46 8.99
CA GLY A 897 31.81 -14.37 9.95
C GLY A 897 31.62 -14.87 11.38
N VAL A 898 32.11 -14.10 12.35
CA VAL A 898 31.93 -14.41 13.77
C VAL A 898 30.45 -14.29 14.15
N ARG A 899 29.92 -15.27 14.90
CA ARG A 899 28.50 -15.31 15.30
C ARG A 899 28.31 -14.94 16.79
N PRO A 900 27.29 -14.13 17.15
CA PRO A 900 26.36 -13.42 16.25
C PRO A 900 27.09 -12.39 15.38
N LEU A 901 26.59 -12.16 14.15
CA LEU A 901 27.24 -11.27 13.19
C LEU A 901 27.23 -9.81 13.68
N ASP A 902 28.38 -9.34 14.15
CA ASP A 902 28.64 -7.92 14.41
C ASP A 902 29.06 -7.24 13.10
N ILE A 903 28.18 -6.37 12.58
CA ILE A 903 28.42 -5.69 11.30
C ILE A 903 29.66 -4.78 11.39
N SER A 904 29.76 -3.99 12.46
CA SER A 904 30.84 -3.01 12.62
C SER A 904 32.19 -3.71 12.85
N GLY A 905 32.18 -4.77 13.67
CA GLY A 905 33.36 -5.61 13.91
C GLY A 905 33.88 -6.28 12.63
N GLU A 906 33.01 -6.90 11.84
CA GLU A 906 33.41 -7.55 10.58
C GLU A 906 33.89 -6.54 9.54
N VAL A 907 33.26 -5.36 9.42
CA VAL A 907 33.74 -4.29 8.54
C VAL A 907 35.13 -3.82 8.98
N ALA A 908 35.35 -3.59 10.28
CA ALA A 908 36.65 -3.18 10.81
C ALA A 908 37.75 -4.24 10.57
N ARG A 909 37.38 -5.53 10.62
CA ARG A 909 38.28 -6.65 10.37
C ARG A 909 38.66 -6.79 8.89
N LEU A 910 37.70 -6.66 7.99
CA LEU A 910 37.85 -7.05 6.58
C LEU A 910 38.17 -5.86 5.65
N ALA A 911 37.58 -4.68 5.89
CA ALA A 911 37.70 -3.55 4.98
C ALA A 911 39.15 -3.08 4.75
N PRO A 912 40.04 -2.97 5.76
CA PRO A 912 41.41 -2.52 5.52
C PRO A 912 42.19 -3.42 4.55
N GLY A 913 42.00 -4.75 4.68
CA GLY A 913 42.62 -5.73 3.80
C GLY A 913 42.07 -5.64 2.39
N VAL A 914 40.74 -5.62 2.23
CA VAL A 914 40.09 -5.51 0.92
C VAL A 914 40.46 -4.20 0.21
N GLN A 915 40.44 -3.06 0.90
CA GLN A 915 40.79 -1.76 0.31
C GLN A 915 42.26 -1.70 -0.15
N THR A 916 43.17 -2.34 0.59
CA THR A 916 44.58 -2.49 0.17
C THR A 916 44.71 -3.27 -1.13
N LEU A 917 43.92 -4.34 -1.29
CA LEU A 917 43.89 -5.14 -2.52
C LEU A 917 43.26 -4.36 -3.68
N LEU A 918 42.16 -3.64 -3.44
CA LEU A 918 41.49 -2.80 -4.43
C LEU A 918 42.39 -1.69 -4.98
N ALA A 919 43.17 -1.04 -4.11
CA ALA A 919 44.14 -0.02 -4.52
C ALA A 919 45.28 -0.57 -5.41
N ARG A 920 45.45 -1.89 -5.49
CA ARG A 920 46.48 -2.59 -6.26
C ARG A 920 45.90 -3.60 -7.26
N LEU A 921 44.68 -3.34 -7.73
CA LEU A 921 43.98 -4.17 -8.73
C LEU A 921 44.85 -4.58 -9.93
N PRO A 922 45.68 -3.71 -10.55
CA PRO A 922 46.54 -4.12 -11.67
C PRO A 922 47.58 -5.19 -11.31
N ALA A 923 48.03 -5.25 -10.06
CA ALA A 923 48.95 -6.29 -9.58
C ALA A 923 48.22 -7.58 -9.18
N TRP A 924 46.95 -7.46 -8.78
CA TRP A 924 46.07 -8.57 -8.42
C TRP A 924 45.54 -9.33 -9.64
N GLN A 925 45.17 -8.61 -10.70
CA GLN A 925 44.45 -9.17 -11.84
C GLN A 925 45.20 -10.29 -12.59
N PRO A 926 46.53 -10.22 -12.79
CA PRO A 926 47.31 -11.31 -13.39
C PRO A 926 47.43 -12.55 -12.47
N LEU A 927 47.25 -12.37 -11.16
CA LEU A 927 47.33 -13.45 -10.18
C LEU A 927 46.02 -14.22 -10.08
N ALA A 928 44.88 -13.54 -10.27
CA ALA A 928 43.56 -14.13 -10.25
C ALA A 928 43.32 -15.06 -11.46
N ASP A 929 42.54 -16.11 -11.22
CA ASP A 929 42.11 -16.99 -12.30
C ASP A 929 41.11 -16.25 -13.21
N GLY A 930 41.33 -16.32 -14.53
CA GLY A 930 40.54 -15.58 -15.53
C GLY A 930 39.05 -15.95 -15.55
N GLY A 931 38.25 -15.20 -16.33
CA GLY A 931 36.81 -15.47 -16.50
C GLY A 931 35.89 -14.25 -16.40
N GLY A 932 36.44 -13.05 -16.16
CA GLY A 932 35.71 -11.79 -16.24
C GLY A 932 35.63 -11.21 -17.66
N VAL A 933 34.84 -10.15 -17.82
CA VAL A 933 34.83 -9.34 -19.05
C VAL A 933 36.22 -8.71 -19.23
N SER A 934 36.75 -8.73 -20.46
CA SER A 934 38.05 -8.13 -20.74
C SER A 934 38.03 -6.63 -20.47
N VAL A 935 39.09 -6.10 -19.86
CA VAL A 935 39.30 -4.65 -19.72
C VAL A 935 39.26 -3.99 -21.10
N ALA A 936 39.81 -4.64 -22.13
CA ALA A 936 39.79 -4.12 -23.50
C ALA A 936 38.36 -4.00 -24.06
N ASP A 937 37.49 -4.97 -23.79
CA ASP A 937 36.09 -4.95 -24.26
C ASP A 937 35.30 -3.85 -23.56
N LEU A 938 35.49 -3.66 -22.25
CA LEU A 938 34.85 -2.59 -21.49
C LEU A 938 35.32 -1.21 -21.96
N LEU A 939 36.62 -1.04 -22.20
CA LEU A 939 37.17 0.20 -22.78
C LEU A 939 36.58 0.47 -24.18
N ALA A 940 36.43 -0.57 -25.01
CA ALA A 940 35.81 -0.46 -26.33
C ALA A 940 34.33 -0.04 -26.27
N GLN A 941 33.63 -0.39 -25.18
CA GLN A 941 32.26 0.03 -24.91
C GLN A 941 32.18 1.43 -24.25
N GLY A 942 33.31 2.12 -24.09
CA GLY A 942 33.38 3.47 -23.52
C GLY A 942 33.48 3.53 -21.99
N VAL A 943 33.60 2.38 -21.31
CA VAL A 943 33.72 2.34 -19.84
C VAL A 943 35.05 2.97 -19.41
N PRO A 944 35.07 3.91 -18.45
CA PRO A 944 36.32 4.52 -17.97
C PRO A 944 37.32 3.49 -17.44
N ALA A 945 38.62 3.69 -17.69
CA ALA A 945 39.67 2.70 -17.42
C ALA A 945 39.69 2.16 -15.98
N GLU A 946 39.55 3.03 -14.98
CA GLU A 946 39.49 2.61 -13.57
C GLU A 946 38.30 1.68 -13.29
N LEU A 947 37.13 2.01 -13.86
CA LEU A 947 35.91 1.25 -13.68
C LEU A 947 35.97 -0.07 -14.47
N ALA A 948 36.57 -0.06 -15.66
CA ALA A 948 36.80 -1.24 -16.46
C ALA A 948 37.74 -2.24 -15.74
N ALA A 949 38.81 -1.75 -15.10
CA ALA A 949 39.72 -2.57 -14.31
C ALA A 949 39.00 -3.19 -13.09
N PHE A 950 38.22 -2.39 -12.35
CA PHE A 950 37.43 -2.87 -11.22
C PHE A 950 36.40 -3.91 -11.64
N ALA A 951 35.64 -3.63 -12.70
CA ALA A 951 34.60 -4.51 -13.22
C ALA A 951 35.15 -5.84 -13.72
N ALA A 952 36.28 -5.82 -14.43
CA ALA A 952 36.95 -7.03 -14.88
C ALA A 952 37.50 -7.88 -13.72
N ALA A 953 37.76 -7.26 -12.56
CA ALA A 953 38.22 -7.96 -11.37
C ALA A 953 37.08 -8.54 -10.50
N LEU A 954 35.83 -8.05 -10.64
CA LEU A 954 34.67 -8.45 -9.83
C LEU A 954 34.54 -9.97 -9.57
N PRO A 955 34.71 -10.86 -10.57
CA PRO A 955 34.61 -12.31 -10.33
C PRO A 955 35.65 -12.84 -9.34
N SER A 956 36.86 -12.26 -9.36
CA SER A 956 37.96 -12.66 -8.47
C SER A 956 37.91 -11.97 -7.10
N LEU A 957 37.19 -10.85 -6.99
CA LEU A 957 37.12 -10.04 -5.76
C LEU A 957 36.38 -10.75 -4.63
N ALA A 958 35.59 -11.79 -4.91
CA ALA A 958 35.02 -12.64 -3.86
C ALA A 958 36.12 -13.28 -2.97
N HIS A 959 37.29 -13.58 -3.53
CA HIS A 959 38.44 -14.11 -2.79
C HIS A 959 39.13 -13.06 -1.91
N ALA A 960 38.88 -11.77 -2.13
CA ALA A 960 39.49 -10.71 -1.33
C ALA A 960 39.06 -10.78 0.14
N LEU A 961 37.86 -11.28 0.43
CA LEU A 961 37.40 -11.48 1.81
C LEU A 961 38.20 -12.56 2.54
N GLU A 962 38.41 -13.69 1.90
CA GLU A 962 39.21 -14.79 2.44
C GLU A 962 40.65 -14.35 2.71
N ILE A 963 41.25 -13.64 1.76
CA ILE A 963 42.61 -13.12 1.89
C ILE A 963 42.70 -12.03 2.97
N ALA A 964 41.72 -11.12 3.05
CA ALA A 964 41.68 -10.09 4.09
C ALA A 964 41.52 -10.72 5.48
N ALA A 965 40.67 -11.74 5.61
CA ALA A 965 40.52 -12.50 6.85
C ALA A 965 41.82 -13.18 7.24
N LEU A 966 42.48 -13.90 6.32
CA LEU A 966 43.77 -14.54 6.57
C LEU A 966 44.87 -13.55 6.94
N ALA A 967 44.90 -12.38 6.30
CA ALA A 967 45.83 -11.32 6.63
C ALA A 967 45.60 -10.78 8.05
N ALA A 968 44.33 -10.58 8.43
CA ALA A 968 43.96 -10.17 9.79
C ALA A 968 44.32 -11.26 10.82
N ASP A 969 44.01 -12.52 10.54
CA ASP A 969 44.23 -13.67 11.43
C ASP A 969 45.73 -13.95 11.64
N THR A 970 46.58 -13.70 10.63
CA THR A 970 48.03 -14.00 10.67
C THR A 970 48.92 -12.79 10.90
N GLY A 971 48.37 -11.57 10.86
CA GLY A 971 49.12 -10.32 10.94
C GLY A 971 50.02 -10.02 9.72
N GLN A 972 49.84 -10.77 8.62
CA GLN A 972 50.66 -10.64 7.41
C GLN A 972 50.09 -9.59 6.44
N PRO A 973 50.92 -8.94 5.59
CA PRO A 973 50.41 -7.97 4.61
C PRO A 973 49.46 -8.61 3.59
N PRO A 974 48.29 -7.99 3.29
CA PRO A 974 47.28 -8.57 2.40
C PRO A 974 47.79 -9.01 1.03
N LEU A 975 48.72 -8.26 0.43
CA LEU A 975 49.31 -8.61 -0.87
C LEU A 975 50.17 -9.88 -0.81
N GLN A 976 50.92 -10.09 0.27
CA GLN A 976 51.72 -11.30 0.44
C GLN A 976 50.83 -12.54 0.65
N VAL A 977 49.73 -12.37 1.38
CA VAL A 977 48.71 -13.40 1.55
C VAL A 977 48.06 -13.72 0.20
N ALA A 978 47.72 -12.70 -0.59
CA ALA A 978 47.13 -12.87 -1.92
C ALA A 978 48.03 -13.66 -2.88
N GLU A 979 49.32 -13.32 -2.94
CA GLU A 979 50.31 -14.03 -3.76
C GLU A 979 50.36 -15.51 -3.39
N ARG A 980 50.49 -15.83 -2.09
CA ARG A 980 50.50 -17.22 -1.60
C ARG A 980 49.17 -17.93 -1.87
N TYR A 981 48.06 -17.24 -1.66
CA TYR A 981 46.71 -17.76 -1.90
C TYR A 981 46.53 -18.21 -3.35
N PHE A 982 46.83 -17.36 -4.33
CA PHE A 982 46.67 -17.73 -5.75
C PHE A 982 47.72 -18.73 -6.24
N ILE A 983 48.95 -18.69 -5.72
CA ILE A 983 49.96 -19.73 -6.00
C ILE A 983 49.43 -21.09 -5.54
N LEU A 984 48.94 -21.18 -4.30
CA LEU A 984 48.42 -22.43 -3.76
C LEU A 984 47.13 -22.86 -4.45
N ARG A 985 46.22 -21.93 -4.78
CA ARG A 985 44.99 -22.23 -5.52
C ARG A 985 45.30 -22.91 -6.87
N ARG A 986 46.28 -22.38 -7.62
CA ARG A 986 46.74 -22.99 -8.88
C ARG A 986 47.52 -24.29 -8.64
N LEU A 987 48.38 -24.33 -7.63
CA LEU A 987 49.12 -25.54 -7.27
C LEU A 987 48.19 -26.67 -6.80
N LEU A 988 47.02 -26.39 -6.25
CA LEU A 988 46.05 -27.42 -5.89
C LEU A 988 45.08 -27.77 -7.03
N GLY A 989 45.20 -27.13 -8.20
CA GLY A 989 44.30 -27.37 -9.34
C GLY A 989 42.86 -26.90 -9.12
N LEU A 990 42.62 -26.07 -8.10
CA LEU A 990 41.28 -25.60 -7.75
C LEU A 990 40.56 -24.83 -8.86
N PRO A 991 41.20 -24.05 -9.76
CA PRO A 991 40.48 -23.41 -10.87
C PRO A 991 39.75 -24.44 -11.74
N VAL A 992 40.42 -25.54 -12.09
CA VAL A 992 39.87 -26.60 -12.94
C VAL A 992 38.79 -27.38 -12.18
N LEU A 993 39.07 -27.76 -10.93
CA LEU A 993 38.13 -28.52 -10.09
C LEU A 993 36.84 -27.75 -9.79
N THR A 994 36.94 -26.45 -9.51
CA THR A 994 35.77 -25.60 -9.26
C THR A 994 34.97 -25.31 -10.53
N ALA A 995 35.63 -25.17 -11.69
CA ALA A 995 34.94 -25.06 -12.97
C ALA A 995 34.16 -26.34 -13.33
N GLU A 996 34.76 -27.52 -13.13
CA GLU A 996 34.08 -28.79 -13.33
C GLU A 996 32.92 -29.00 -12.35
N LEU A 997 33.13 -28.67 -11.07
CA LEU A 997 32.06 -28.69 -10.06
C LEU A 997 30.87 -27.79 -10.45
N ALA A 998 31.15 -26.61 -11.01
CA ALA A 998 30.13 -25.68 -11.48
C ALA A 998 29.38 -26.21 -12.71
N ALA A 999 30.07 -26.96 -13.58
CA ALA A 999 29.52 -27.49 -14.82
C ALA A 999 28.78 -28.83 -14.67
N LEU A 1000 28.79 -29.45 -13.48
CA LEU A 1000 28.05 -30.66 -13.18
C LEU A 1000 26.52 -30.43 -13.25
N PRO A 1001 25.77 -31.31 -13.93
CA PRO A 1001 24.31 -31.23 -13.96
C PRO A 1001 23.75 -31.55 -12.56
N ARG A 1002 23.01 -30.59 -11.98
CA ARG A 1002 22.36 -30.71 -10.66
C ARG A 1002 20.93 -31.21 -10.84
N ARG A 1003 20.78 -32.52 -11.12
CA ARG A 1003 19.49 -33.15 -11.46
C ARG A 1003 18.63 -33.38 -10.21
N THR A 1004 19.25 -33.49 -9.04
CA THR A 1004 18.56 -33.64 -7.76
C THR A 1004 18.98 -32.58 -6.74
N SER A 1005 18.14 -32.35 -5.73
CA SER A 1005 18.49 -31.49 -4.58
C SER A 1005 19.73 -32.00 -3.83
N TRP A 1006 19.92 -33.32 -3.76
CA TRP A 1006 21.10 -33.95 -3.14
C TRP A 1006 22.37 -33.73 -3.92
N GLU A 1007 22.34 -33.81 -5.25
CA GLU A 1007 23.49 -33.48 -6.10
C GLU A 1007 23.88 -32.00 -5.98
N ALA A 1008 22.89 -31.10 -5.96
CA ALA A 1008 23.13 -29.68 -5.73
C ALA A 1008 23.81 -29.42 -4.37
N ARG A 1009 23.33 -30.10 -3.32
CA ARG A 1009 23.87 -30.00 -1.96
C ARG A 1009 25.27 -30.59 -1.85
N ALA A 1010 25.50 -31.77 -2.43
CA ALA A 1010 26.81 -32.40 -2.45
C ALA A 1010 27.83 -31.51 -3.17
N GLY A 1011 27.42 -30.85 -4.26
CA GLY A 1011 28.25 -29.87 -4.95
C GLY A 1011 28.61 -28.67 -4.08
N GLN A 1012 27.65 -28.12 -3.33
CA GLN A 1012 27.91 -27.01 -2.39
C GLN A 1012 28.86 -27.41 -1.25
N VAL A 1013 28.66 -28.59 -0.66
CA VAL A 1013 29.53 -29.12 0.41
C VAL A 1013 30.95 -29.32 -0.11
N LEU A 1014 31.09 -29.86 -1.31
CA LEU A 1014 32.40 -30.10 -1.91
C LEU A 1014 33.12 -28.79 -2.26
N GLY A 1015 32.40 -27.79 -2.78
CA GLY A 1015 32.95 -26.44 -3.00
C GLY A 1015 33.46 -25.81 -1.71
N ALA A 1016 32.65 -25.86 -0.64
CA ALA A 1016 33.07 -25.36 0.67
C ALA A 1016 34.27 -26.12 1.23
N ARG A 1017 34.36 -27.43 0.98
CA ARG A 1017 35.54 -28.22 1.36
C ARG A 1017 36.80 -27.77 0.63
N PHE A 1018 36.72 -27.46 -0.67
CA PHE A 1018 37.85 -26.90 -1.40
C PHE A 1018 38.32 -25.56 -0.82
N ASP A 1019 37.39 -24.68 -0.42
CA ASP A 1019 37.72 -23.40 0.21
C ASP A 1019 38.45 -23.60 1.55
N VAL A 1020 37.98 -24.51 2.41
CA VAL A 1020 38.62 -24.84 3.70
C VAL A 1020 40.02 -25.43 3.49
N LEU A 1021 40.18 -26.35 2.54
CA LEU A 1021 41.48 -26.94 2.21
C LEU A 1021 42.47 -25.87 1.73
N LEU A 1022 42.03 -24.94 0.89
CA LEU A 1022 42.85 -23.81 0.46
C LEU A 1022 43.23 -22.91 1.63
N ARG A 1023 42.28 -22.55 2.50
CA ARG A 1023 42.52 -21.73 3.69
C ARG A 1023 43.60 -22.35 4.59
N ASN A 1024 43.46 -23.63 4.93
CA ASN A 1024 44.41 -24.34 5.79
C ASN A 1024 45.81 -24.39 5.15
N SER A 1025 45.88 -24.65 3.84
CA SER A 1025 47.14 -24.63 3.08
C SER A 1025 47.83 -23.27 3.16
N VAL A 1026 47.07 -22.19 3.01
CA VAL A 1026 47.60 -20.82 3.05
C VAL A 1026 48.06 -20.45 4.47
N GLN A 1027 47.27 -20.75 5.51
CA GLN A 1027 47.67 -20.52 6.90
C GLN A 1027 48.97 -21.24 7.25
N ARG A 1028 49.10 -22.52 6.87
CA ARG A 1028 50.33 -23.30 7.08
C ARG A 1028 51.52 -22.69 6.34
N ALA A 1029 51.33 -22.29 5.08
CA ALA A 1029 52.37 -21.63 4.29
C ALA A 1029 52.73 -20.22 4.79
N LEU A 1030 51.89 -19.59 5.62
CA LEU A 1030 52.17 -18.30 6.27
C LEU A 1030 52.89 -18.46 7.61
N GLY A 1031 52.67 -19.57 8.32
CA GLY A 1031 53.26 -19.87 9.63
C GLY A 1031 54.68 -20.43 9.62
N ASP A 1032 55.06 -21.21 8.59
CA ASP A 1032 56.41 -21.76 8.41
C ASP A 1032 57.23 -20.99 7.37
N ALA A 1033 58.55 -20.93 7.57
CA ALA A 1033 59.51 -20.32 6.65
C ALA A 1033 59.64 -21.11 5.33
N GLY A 1034 58.65 -20.98 4.44
CA GLY A 1034 58.76 -21.33 3.02
C GLY A 1034 57.68 -22.27 2.51
N ALA A 1035 57.01 -21.86 1.43
CA ALA A 1035 56.10 -22.68 0.63
C ALA A 1035 56.80 -23.85 -0.11
N SER A 1036 57.96 -24.31 0.35
CA SER A 1036 58.85 -25.25 -0.38
C SER A 1036 58.47 -26.73 -0.26
N GLY A 1037 57.34 -27.07 0.36
CA GLY A 1037 57.01 -28.46 0.71
C GLY A 1037 55.79 -29.10 0.03
N ILE A 1038 54.85 -28.34 -0.55
CA ILE A 1038 53.60 -28.92 -1.07
C ILE A 1038 53.83 -29.45 -2.50
N LYS A 1039 53.94 -30.78 -2.64
CA LYS A 1039 53.98 -31.50 -3.92
C LYS A 1039 52.65 -32.21 -4.16
N ARG A 1040 52.09 -32.11 -5.36
CA ARG A 1040 50.87 -32.85 -5.74
C ARG A 1040 51.13 -34.36 -5.70
N SER A 1041 50.09 -35.15 -5.41
CA SER A 1041 50.14 -36.60 -5.57
C SER A 1041 50.02 -36.95 -7.07
N GLU A 1042 50.59 -38.09 -7.48
CA GLU A 1042 50.45 -38.60 -8.86
C GLU A 1042 48.97 -38.73 -9.26
N THR A 1043 48.10 -39.11 -8.31
CA THR A 1043 46.66 -39.23 -8.51
C THR A 1043 45.99 -37.88 -8.81
N LEU A 1044 46.37 -36.81 -8.10
CA LEU A 1044 45.84 -35.47 -8.38
C LEU A 1044 46.34 -34.92 -9.72
N ASP A 1045 47.61 -35.14 -10.06
CA ASP A 1045 48.16 -34.73 -11.36
C ASP A 1045 47.52 -35.46 -12.55
N LEU A 1046 47.26 -36.78 -12.41
CA LEU A 1046 46.54 -37.54 -13.43
C LEU A 1046 45.13 -37.01 -13.65
N LEU A 1047 44.38 -36.79 -12.56
CA LEU A 1047 43.01 -36.29 -12.61
C LEU A 1047 42.92 -34.89 -13.23
N LEU A 1048 43.80 -33.97 -12.83
CA LEU A 1048 43.87 -32.63 -13.42
C LEU A 1048 44.24 -32.69 -14.92
N GLY A 1049 45.21 -33.54 -15.29
CA GLY A 1049 45.60 -33.70 -16.69
C GLY A 1049 44.50 -34.32 -17.57
N GLU A 1050 43.63 -35.15 -17.03
CA GLU A 1050 42.42 -35.62 -17.72
C GLU A 1050 41.40 -34.49 -17.94
N LEU A 1051 41.13 -33.71 -16.90
CA LEU A 1051 40.20 -32.57 -16.97
C LEU A 1051 40.67 -31.49 -17.96
N GLU A 1052 41.96 -31.17 -17.97
CA GLU A 1052 42.55 -30.21 -18.91
C GLU A 1052 42.47 -30.69 -20.37
N ARG A 1053 42.40 -32.01 -20.59
CA ARG A 1053 42.17 -32.61 -21.92
C ARG A 1053 40.68 -32.72 -22.29
N GLY A 1054 39.79 -32.16 -21.48
CA GLY A 1054 38.35 -32.12 -21.72
C GLY A 1054 37.58 -33.34 -21.21
N ALA A 1055 38.19 -34.19 -20.38
CA ALA A 1055 37.44 -35.22 -19.66
C ALA A 1055 36.45 -34.57 -18.67
N ARG A 1056 35.30 -35.20 -18.46
CA ARG A 1056 34.30 -34.78 -17.48
C ARG A 1056 34.30 -35.78 -16.35
N VAL A 1057 34.41 -35.30 -15.12
CA VAL A 1057 34.34 -36.14 -13.91
C VAL A 1057 33.01 -35.92 -13.21
N ASP A 1058 32.52 -36.96 -12.55
CA ASP A 1058 31.34 -36.85 -11.69
C ASP A 1058 31.71 -36.32 -10.29
N LEU A 1059 30.71 -36.23 -9.42
CA LEU A 1059 30.88 -35.73 -8.06
C LEU A 1059 31.81 -36.64 -7.22
N ALA A 1060 31.89 -37.93 -7.53
CA ALA A 1060 32.81 -38.86 -6.88
C ALA A 1060 34.26 -38.57 -7.29
N GLY A 1061 34.53 -38.31 -8.56
CA GLY A 1061 35.85 -37.89 -9.04
C GLY A 1061 36.35 -36.60 -8.35
N LEU A 1062 35.47 -35.62 -8.17
CA LEU A 1062 35.81 -34.38 -7.44
C LEU A 1062 36.00 -34.62 -5.93
N LEU A 1063 35.27 -35.56 -5.32
CA LEU A 1063 35.49 -35.98 -3.93
C LEU A 1063 36.85 -36.65 -3.74
N VAL A 1064 37.29 -37.47 -4.70
CA VAL A 1064 38.65 -38.04 -4.71
C VAL A 1064 39.69 -36.92 -4.75
N ALA A 1065 39.51 -35.93 -5.64
CA ALA A 1065 40.40 -34.77 -5.71
C ALA A 1065 40.49 -34.01 -4.36
N ALA A 1066 39.36 -33.79 -3.68
CA ALA A 1066 39.36 -33.17 -2.35
C ALA A 1066 40.13 -34.00 -1.31
N GLY A 1067 39.98 -35.34 -1.32
CA GLY A 1067 40.69 -36.23 -0.42
C GLY A 1067 42.19 -36.38 -0.73
N GLU A 1068 42.60 -36.19 -1.99
CA GLU A 1068 44.02 -36.07 -2.36
C GLU A 1068 44.60 -34.76 -1.83
N ILE A 1069 43.92 -33.62 -2.03
CA ILE A 1069 44.36 -32.31 -1.51
C ILE A 1069 44.48 -32.33 0.01
N GLU A 1070 43.52 -32.94 0.72
CA GLU A 1070 43.55 -33.04 2.18
C GLU A 1070 44.75 -33.84 2.70
N ARG A 1071 45.23 -34.86 1.97
CA ARG A 1071 46.43 -35.61 2.33
C ARG A 1071 47.73 -34.84 2.13
N LEU A 1072 47.70 -33.74 1.36
CA LEU A 1072 48.85 -32.86 1.15
C LEU A 1072 49.02 -31.83 2.28
N ILE A 1073 47.97 -31.59 3.06
CA ILE A 1073 47.87 -30.62 4.16
C ILE A 1073 48.11 -31.33 5.47
#